data_AF-A0A6J6C5L9-F1
#
_entry.id   AF-A0A6J6C5L9-F1
#
_cell.length_a   1.000
_cell.length_b   1.000
_cell.length_c   1.000
_cell.angle_alpha   90.00
_cell.angle_beta   90.00
_cell.angle_gamma   90.00
#
_symmetry.space_group_name_H-M   'P 1'
#
loop_
_entity.id
_entity.type
_entity.pdbx_description
1 polymer ?
#
loop_
_entity_poly.entity_id
_entity_poly.type
_entity_poly.pdbx_seq_one_letter_code
_entity_poly.pdbx_strand_id
1 'polypeptide(L)'
;MRWNRWTPRRPPASPERPPERVGVRLIVAVASLTALVALPVPGSGSLPGPLGTGTAAAAPGDPSAYVALPAPSRLLDTRVTGTAVAAAGSVPVRVTGAPGLPDPATTNAVVLNVTVVGPARVGFWTVFPTGLPMPTASNLNVDERWALLGDALAMPNLVTVPVGPDGTVTVYSQSGGHVVVDMLGSYQTSGATAAGRLQPLARPERIFDSRNFLVVAPGSVTEVRVPAALGAAGASAAVLNVTVIGSDAGYWTVFPAGTTPPLAANLNSLFLGHVSANQAIVPLDADGDFSVFSQSGGHLVIDVVGLVTGPTAPVSTAGLFVPLAAPTRFLDTRTAATNPLGRAQMPLPGWNVEVGVTTDPAIGRTDVAALAMNVTATESLADGYVSVTPAGSNDPADKRRTTSSLNLVRAAQTLPNHTTVAVSARGFDVFTQKGTHLIADVAGYYLGTPVAAPFGPPANQLPTLAAGCLGHPGAPVAAVVTGSGPANVARGQQRLLDLGFWLAGADGSFGVTTRQAVMAFQKWSGLPASGNLDEVTAARLNTVQCRPTTGVSGDLFLVDKSDQLGFIVRNGRAEWVLNVSTGGDYDYTWRDSRGNLIPDKAVTPTGTHRVYRVHDEPRYDGSLGVLYRPRFFVGGVAVHGAPSVPNYPASHGCVRVTNQAMDMIWATDAMPMRSTVVVRD
;
A
#
# COMPACT_ATOMS: atom_id res chain seq x y z
N MET A 1 24.01 -13.44 -47.79
CA MET A 1 25.23 -12.97 -47.09
C MET A 1 25.05 -13.30 -45.61
N ARG A 2 25.38 -14.51 -45.16
CA ARG A 2 26.64 -14.95 -44.50
C ARG A 2 27.11 -14.06 -43.35
N TRP A 3 26.93 -14.53 -42.11
CA TRP A 3 27.84 -14.50 -40.95
C TRP A 3 27.24 -15.43 -39.86
N ASN A 4 27.95 -16.16 -38.99
CA ASN A 4 29.09 -17.05 -39.11
C ASN A 4 28.96 -18.09 -37.96
N ARG A 5 29.28 -19.37 -38.21
CA ARG A 5 29.31 -20.46 -37.19
C ARG A 5 30.52 -20.33 -36.27
N TRP A 6 30.42 -20.83 -35.03
CA TRP A 6 31.46 -21.68 -34.42
C TRP A 6 30.88 -22.64 -33.37
N THR A 7 31.30 -23.91 -33.44
CA THR A 7 30.90 -25.09 -32.62
C THR A 7 32.12 -25.65 -31.86
N PRO A 8 31.94 -26.59 -30.89
CA PRO A 8 32.71 -26.68 -29.64
C PRO A 8 33.84 -27.72 -29.64
N ARG A 9 34.65 -27.77 -28.56
CA ARG A 9 35.52 -28.91 -28.20
C ARG A 9 35.48 -29.23 -26.69
N ARG A 10 35.31 -30.52 -26.35
CA ARG A 10 35.69 -31.22 -25.09
C ARG A 10 36.96 -32.07 -25.38
N PRO A 11 37.46 -32.95 -24.46
CA PRO A 11 38.16 -32.76 -23.18
C PRO A 11 39.59 -33.39 -23.24
N PRO A 12 40.28 -33.66 -22.11
CA PRO A 12 40.73 -35.04 -21.88
C PRO A 12 40.62 -35.54 -20.43
N ALA A 13 40.87 -36.84 -20.26
CA ALA A 13 40.53 -37.73 -19.15
C ALA A 13 41.62 -37.91 -18.05
N SER A 14 41.15 -38.46 -16.92
CA SER A 14 41.78 -39.05 -15.71
C SER A 14 42.77 -40.21 -15.99
N PRO A 15 43.51 -40.85 -15.02
CA PRO A 15 43.15 -41.17 -13.61
C PRO A 15 44.30 -41.23 -12.56
N GLU A 16 43.97 -41.43 -11.26
CA GLU A 16 44.56 -42.43 -10.32
C GLU A 16 43.97 -42.34 -8.89
N ARG A 17 44.06 -43.42 -8.11
CA ARG A 17 43.21 -43.84 -6.96
C ARG A 17 44.02 -43.91 -5.61
N PRO A 18 43.45 -44.34 -4.45
CA PRO A 18 43.58 -43.74 -3.10
C PRO A 18 44.60 -44.45 -2.17
N PRO A 19 44.70 -44.06 -0.87
CA PRO A 19 44.00 -44.76 0.23
C PRO A 19 43.57 -43.76 1.37
N GLU A 20 42.96 -44.05 2.53
CA GLU A 20 42.60 -45.24 3.29
C GLU A 20 41.54 -44.86 4.35
N ARG A 21 40.77 -45.84 4.84
CA ARG A 21 39.76 -45.69 5.89
C ARG A 21 40.36 -45.96 7.28
N VAL A 22 39.91 -45.24 8.30
CA VAL A 22 39.78 -45.79 9.66
C VAL A 22 38.42 -45.41 10.21
N GLY A 23 37.64 -46.43 10.59
CA GLY A 23 36.35 -46.28 11.24
C GLY A 23 36.45 -46.48 12.74
N VAL A 24 35.51 -45.91 13.49
CA VAL A 24 35.18 -46.34 14.85
C VAL A 24 33.66 -46.30 15.02
N ARG A 25 33.11 -47.45 15.42
CA ARG A 25 31.74 -47.64 15.91
C ARG A 25 31.60 -46.98 17.29
N LEU A 26 30.46 -46.35 17.58
CA LEU A 26 30.04 -46.14 18.97
C LEU A 26 28.59 -46.57 19.21
N ILE A 27 28.47 -47.28 20.34
CA ILE A 27 27.34 -47.99 20.90
C ILE A 27 26.34 -47.00 21.50
N VAL A 28 25.05 -47.30 21.34
CA VAL A 28 23.93 -46.62 21.99
C VAL A 28 23.91 -46.98 23.47
N ALA A 29 24.02 -45.97 24.34
CA ALA A 29 23.63 -46.05 25.74
C ALA A 29 22.71 -44.87 26.05
N VAL A 30 21.46 -45.18 26.41
CA VAL A 30 20.42 -44.23 26.80
C VAL A 30 20.67 -43.83 28.25
N ALA A 31 20.89 -42.53 28.49
CA ALA A 31 20.83 -41.92 29.81
C ALA A 31 20.06 -40.60 29.70
N SER A 32 18.88 -40.59 30.31
CA SER A 32 17.98 -39.44 30.39
C SER A 32 18.59 -38.36 31.27
N LEU A 33 18.88 -37.17 30.71
CA LEU A 33 19.12 -35.94 31.45
C LEU A 33 18.26 -34.83 30.85
N THR A 34 17.28 -34.37 31.63
CA THR A 34 16.54 -33.14 31.40
C THR A 34 17.46 -31.94 31.61
N ALA A 35 17.86 -31.28 30.53
CA ALA A 35 18.43 -29.93 30.55
C ALA A 35 17.85 -29.14 29.37
N LEU A 36 17.07 -28.12 29.72
CA LEU A 36 16.47 -27.16 28.81
C LEU A 36 17.59 -26.29 28.21
N VAL A 37 18.00 -26.54 26.96
CA VAL A 37 18.92 -25.66 26.23
C VAL A 37 18.09 -24.74 25.34
N ALA A 38 17.96 -23.48 25.75
CA ALA A 38 17.39 -22.42 24.92
C ALA A 38 18.37 -22.06 23.79
N LEU A 39 17.93 -22.21 22.54
CA LEU A 39 18.63 -21.69 21.37
C LEU A 39 18.50 -20.15 21.34
N PRO A 40 19.57 -19.40 21.01
CA PRO A 40 19.51 -17.94 20.99
C PRO A 40 18.64 -17.46 19.83
N VAL A 41 17.59 -16.70 20.18
CA VAL A 41 16.80 -15.87 19.25
C VAL A 41 17.74 -14.81 18.66
N PRO A 42 17.80 -14.60 17.33
CA PRO A 42 18.52 -13.47 16.77
C PRO A 42 17.90 -12.18 17.31
N GLY A 43 18.71 -11.41 18.03
CA GLY A 43 18.30 -10.25 18.78
C GLY A 43 17.54 -9.25 17.92
N SER A 44 16.32 -8.95 18.37
CA SER A 44 15.72 -7.64 18.21
C SER A 44 16.76 -6.58 18.56
N GLY A 45 17.29 -5.89 17.56
CA GLY A 45 17.92 -4.60 17.78
C GLY A 45 16.86 -3.72 18.43
N SER A 46 16.95 -3.57 19.75
CA SER A 46 16.17 -2.60 20.49
C SER A 46 16.41 -1.25 19.82
N LEU A 47 15.35 -0.69 19.23
CA LEU A 47 15.26 0.74 19.02
C LEU A 47 15.70 1.40 20.34
N PRO A 48 16.51 2.47 20.31
CA PRO A 48 16.73 3.23 21.53
C PRO A 48 15.34 3.56 22.11
N GLY A 49 15.14 3.20 23.37
CA GLY A 49 13.89 3.43 24.08
C GLY A 49 13.50 4.91 24.03
N PRO A 50 12.25 5.26 24.36
CA PRO A 50 11.82 6.65 24.36
C PRO A 50 12.75 7.45 25.26
N LEU A 51 13.54 8.34 24.66
CA LEU A 51 14.31 9.32 25.38
C LEU A 51 13.33 10.28 26.04
N GLY A 52 13.37 10.33 27.38
CA GLY A 52 12.97 11.50 28.16
C GLY A 52 11.50 11.60 28.51
N THR A 53 11.23 11.51 29.82
CA THR A 53 10.11 12.17 30.47
C THR A 53 10.05 13.65 30.09
N GLY A 54 8.88 14.10 29.62
CA GLY A 54 8.49 15.48 29.31
C GLY A 54 9.52 16.58 29.51
N THR A 55 10.31 16.86 28.47
CA THR A 55 10.82 18.22 28.26
C THR A 55 9.65 19.08 27.78
N ALA A 56 9.43 20.24 28.39
CA ALA A 56 8.47 21.22 27.90
C ALA A 56 8.70 21.42 26.39
N ALA A 57 7.64 21.31 25.58
CA ALA A 57 7.74 21.60 24.15
C ALA A 57 8.33 23.00 24.00
N ALA A 58 9.41 23.12 23.22
CA ALA A 58 9.97 24.43 22.90
C ALA A 58 8.87 25.28 22.22
N ALA A 59 8.84 26.58 22.55
CA ALA A 59 7.80 27.47 22.06
C ALA A 59 7.76 27.48 20.51
N PRO A 60 6.58 27.58 19.89
CA PRO A 60 6.46 27.81 18.46
C PRO A 60 7.27 29.04 18.01
N GLY A 61 7.67 29.06 16.73
CA GLY A 61 8.41 30.19 16.16
C GLY A 61 7.56 31.45 15.97
N ASP A 62 8.16 32.50 15.44
CA ASP A 62 7.45 33.76 15.18
C ASP A 62 6.50 33.66 13.95
N PRO A 63 5.37 34.40 13.95
CA PRO A 63 4.51 34.52 12.79
C PRO A 63 5.28 34.97 11.54
N SER A 64 4.98 34.33 10.41
CA SER A 64 5.77 34.43 9.19
C SER A 64 4.90 34.47 7.95
N ALA A 65 5.30 35.28 6.97
CA ALA A 65 4.67 35.36 5.66
C ALA A 65 5.43 34.48 4.64
N TYR A 66 4.70 33.80 3.77
CA TYR A 66 5.27 33.04 2.67
C TYR A 66 5.85 33.96 1.60
N VAL A 67 7.05 33.64 1.17
CA VAL A 67 7.77 34.29 0.06
C VAL A 67 8.20 33.20 -0.91
N ALA A 68 7.61 33.19 -2.10
CA ALA A 68 8.02 32.28 -3.17
C ALA A 68 9.41 32.66 -3.70
N LEU A 69 10.21 31.65 -4.08
CA LEU A 69 11.38 31.90 -4.91
C LEU A 69 10.94 32.23 -6.35
N PRO A 70 11.67 33.09 -7.08
CA PRO A 70 11.37 33.38 -8.49
C PRO A 70 11.35 32.14 -9.39
N ALA A 71 12.16 31.14 -9.05
CA ALA A 71 12.15 29.80 -9.64
C ALA A 71 12.63 28.79 -8.59
N PRO A 72 12.22 27.50 -8.67
CA PRO A 72 12.74 26.47 -7.79
C PRO A 72 14.27 26.36 -7.86
N SER A 73 14.92 26.23 -6.70
CA SER A 73 16.39 26.16 -6.60
C SER A 73 16.84 24.78 -6.12
N ARG A 74 17.72 24.11 -6.88
CA ARG A 74 18.29 22.82 -6.49
C ARG A 74 19.37 23.00 -5.44
N LEU A 75 19.09 22.57 -4.21
CA LEU A 75 20.02 22.68 -3.08
C LEU A 75 20.93 21.46 -2.95
N LEU A 76 20.41 20.28 -3.26
CA LEU A 76 21.14 19.03 -3.16
C LEU A 76 20.68 18.05 -4.25
N ASP A 77 21.64 17.36 -4.85
CA ASP A 77 21.40 16.15 -5.64
C ASP A 77 22.53 15.16 -5.36
N THR A 78 22.25 14.15 -4.54
CA THR A 78 23.30 13.20 -4.13
C THR A 78 23.75 12.26 -5.24
N ARG A 79 23.05 12.25 -6.39
CA ARG A 79 23.46 11.48 -7.57
C ARG A 79 24.60 12.19 -8.29
N VAL A 80 24.58 13.52 -8.29
CA VAL A 80 25.63 14.36 -8.90
C VAL A 80 26.86 14.41 -8.02
N THR A 81 26.69 14.50 -6.69
CA THR A 81 27.82 14.44 -5.75
C THR A 81 28.43 13.03 -5.64
N GLY A 82 27.75 12.01 -6.15
CA GLY A 82 28.20 10.62 -6.15
C GLY A 82 28.13 9.92 -4.79
N THR A 83 27.60 10.58 -3.75
CA THR A 83 27.55 10.03 -2.38
C THR A 83 26.11 9.87 -1.92
N ALA A 84 25.57 8.65 -1.99
CA ALA A 84 24.27 8.32 -1.41
C ALA A 84 24.26 8.54 0.11
N VAL A 85 23.08 8.84 0.67
CA VAL A 85 22.90 8.85 2.13
C VAL A 85 22.93 7.41 2.63
N ALA A 86 23.79 7.12 3.60
CA ALA A 86 23.91 5.80 4.20
C ALA A 86 22.66 5.41 5.00
N ALA A 87 22.48 4.11 5.26
CA ALA A 87 21.47 3.63 6.20
C ALA A 87 21.74 4.19 7.61
N ALA A 88 20.68 4.63 8.30
CA ALA A 88 20.75 5.43 9.52
C ALA A 88 21.65 6.68 9.41
N GLY A 89 21.85 7.19 8.19
CA GLY A 89 22.67 8.35 7.90
C GLY A 89 21.85 9.63 7.72
N SER A 90 22.54 10.76 7.74
CA SER A 90 21.94 12.08 7.53
C SER A 90 22.83 12.98 6.69
N VAL A 91 22.22 13.90 5.96
CA VAL A 91 22.91 14.96 5.21
C VAL A 91 22.31 16.33 5.56
N PRO A 92 23.13 17.31 5.99
CA PRO A 92 22.65 18.67 6.18
C PRO A 92 22.50 19.39 4.83
N VAL A 93 21.49 20.24 4.72
CA VAL A 93 21.19 21.04 3.53
C VAL A 93 21.08 22.50 3.94
N ARG A 94 21.92 23.36 3.36
CA ARG A 94 21.86 24.81 3.58
C ARG A 94 20.66 25.39 2.85
N VAL A 95 19.77 26.06 3.60
CA VAL A 95 18.51 26.60 3.07
C VAL A 95 18.41 28.12 3.20
N THR A 96 19.35 28.77 3.88
CA THR A 96 19.44 30.22 4.02
C THR A 96 20.87 30.73 3.84
N GLY A 97 21.02 32.03 3.57
CA GLY A 97 22.29 32.76 3.65
C GLY A 97 23.34 32.46 2.57
N ALA A 98 23.06 31.55 1.62
CA ALA A 98 23.84 31.41 0.40
C ALA A 98 23.27 32.33 -0.71
N PRO A 99 24.04 32.68 -1.75
CA PRO A 99 23.53 33.48 -2.87
C PRO A 99 22.25 32.89 -3.47
N GLY A 100 21.20 33.69 -3.58
CA GLY A 100 19.88 33.26 -4.06
C GLY A 100 18.99 32.58 -3.03
N LEU A 101 19.47 32.32 -1.81
CA LEU A 101 18.69 31.81 -0.69
C LEU A 101 18.24 32.94 0.25
N PRO A 102 17.14 32.74 0.99
CA PRO A 102 16.62 33.77 1.88
C PRO A 102 17.54 34.05 3.08
N ASP A 103 17.32 35.21 3.72
CA ASP A 103 18.11 35.67 4.85
C ASP A 103 17.91 34.75 6.08
N PRO A 104 18.99 34.20 6.68
CA PRO A 104 18.90 33.40 7.89
C PRO A 104 18.27 34.16 9.07
N ALA A 105 18.40 35.48 9.15
CA ALA A 105 17.90 36.28 10.27
C ALA A 105 16.37 36.41 10.30
N THR A 106 15.70 36.19 9.17
CA THR A 106 14.24 36.34 9.05
C THR A 106 13.54 35.04 8.69
N THR A 107 14.26 33.98 8.29
CA THR A 107 13.64 32.75 7.80
C THR A 107 13.36 31.76 8.93
N ASN A 108 12.08 31.52 9.23
CA ASN A 108 11.68 30.59 10.28
C ASN A 108 11.40 29.17 9.75
N ALA A 109 10.95 29.06 8.50
CA ALA A 109 10.71 27.77 7.83
C ALA A 109 10.92 27.87 6.33
N VAL A 110 11.10 26.72 5.68
CA VAL A 110 11.24 26.60 4.22
C VAL A 110 10.29 25.57 3.64
N VAL A 111 9.95 25.76 2.36
CA VAL A 111 9.16 24.82 1.58
C VAL A 111 10.07 24.18 0.54
N LEU A 112 10.22 22.86 0.64
CA LEU A 112 11.09 22.03 -0.18
C LEU A 112 10.24 21.00 -0.94
N ASN A 113 10.71 20.59 -2.12
CA ASN A 113 10.31 19.35 -2.74
C ASN A 113 11.48 18.38 -2.60
N VAL A 114 11.26 17.31 -1.84
CA VAL A 114 12.27 16.31 -1.53
C VAL A 114 11.94 15.04 -2.28
N THR A 115 12.87 14.58 -3.12
CA THR A 115 12.68 13.39 -3.95
C THR A 115 13.66 12.31 -3.52
N VAL A 116 13.13 11.18 -3.04
CA VAL A 116 13.94 9.98 -2.82
C VAL A 116 14.15 9.31 -4.18
N VAL A 117 15.41 9.07 -4.53
CA VAL A 117 15.80 8.46 -5.79
C VAL A 117 16.51 7.13 -5.56
N GLY A 118 16.25 6.20 -6.47
CA GLY A 118 16.81 4.86 -6.48
C GLY A 118 18.34 4.82 -6.58
N PRO A 119 18.96 3.73 -6.09
CA PRO A 119 18.33 2.65 -5.34
C PRO A 119 18.10 3.06 -3.87
N ALA A 120 16.87 2.86 -3.36
CA ALA A 120 16.54 3.07 -1.95
C ALA A 120 15.89 1.82 -1.36
N ARG A 121 16.14 1.56 -0.07
CA ARG A 121 15.62 0.38 0.64
C ARG A 121 14.35 0.73 1.43
N VAL A 122 13.60 -0.31 1.81
CA VAL A 122 12.39 -0.19 2.64
C VAL A 122 12.70 0.60 3.91
N GLY A 123 11.94 1.66 4.17
CA GLY A 123 12.15 2.54 5.31
C GLY A 123 11.57 3.94 5.07
N PHE A 124 11.93 4.87 5.93
CA PHE A 124 11.47 6.25 5.84
C PHE A 124 12.61 7.26 5.77
N TRP A 125 12.24 8.47 5.34
CA TRP A 125 13.07 9.66 5.34
C TRP A 125 12.37 10.76 6.12
N THR A 126 13.14 11.54 6.88
CA THR A 126 12.63 12.66 7.67
C THR A 126 13.50 13.88 7.46
N VAL A 127 12.86 15.04 7.40
CA VAL A 127 13.50 16.34 7.24
C VAL A 127 13.16 17.19 8.45
N PHE A 128 14.17 17.70 9.15
CA PHE A 128 13.98 18.42 10.40
C PHE A 128 15.06 19.50 10.59
N PRO A 129 14.85 20.46 11.51
CA PRO A 129 15.83 21.53 11.75
C PRO A 129 17.15 20.96 12.27
N THR A 130 18.28 21.34 11.67
CA THR A 130 19.59 20.86 12.13
C THR A 130 19.87 21.35 13.55
N GLY A 131 20.54 20.51 14.34
CA GLY A 131 20.87 20.80 15.74
C GLY A 131 19.76 20.46 16.74
N LEU A 132 18.58 20.04 16.26
CA LEU A 132 17.51 19.51 17.11
C LEU A 132 17.49 17.97 17.10
N PRO A 133 16.94 17.33 18.14
CA PRO A 133 16.72 15.89 18.13
C PRO A 133 15.84 15.47 16.94
N MET A 134 16.16 14.33 16.33
CA MET A 134 15.37 13.79 15.23
C MET A 134 13.93 13.51 15.71
N PRO A 135 12.90 14.07 15.05
CA PRO A 135 11.51 13.84 15.42
C PRO A 135 11.08 12.42 15.04
N THR A 136 9.93 11.99 15.58
CA THR A 136 9.28 10.72 15.17
C THR A 136 8.57 10.83 13.82
N ALA A 137 8.51 12.04 13.25
CA ALA A 137 7.87 12.34 11.98
C ALA A 137 8.58 11.68 10.78
N SER A 138 7.81 11.39 9.73
CA SER A 138 8.35 10.95 8.44
C SER A 138 7.78 11.77 7.29
N ASN A 139 8.60 12.10 6.29
CA ASN A 139 8.18 12.84 5.10
C ASN A 139 8.05 11.92 3.88
N LEU A 140 8.99 11.00 3.67
CA LEU A 140 8.92 10.03 2.57
C LEU A 140 9.03 8.60 3.11
N ASN A 141 8.35 7.66 2.45
CA ASN A 141 8.35 6.25 2.82
C ASN A 141 8.54 5.40 1.57
N VAL A 142 9.53 4.50 1.61
CA VAL A 142 9.76 3.48 0.59
C VAL A 142 9.29 2.17 1.19
N ASP A 143 8.30 1.53 0.57
CA ASP A 143 7.85 0.20 0.99
C ASP A 143 8.49 -0.91 0.14
N GLU A 144 8.17 -2.17 0.46
CA GLU A 144 8.75 -3.33 -0.22
C GLU A 144 8.59 -3.27 -1.74
N ARG A 145 7.45 -2.79 -2.24
CA ARG A 145 7.14 -2.77 -3.67
C ARG A 145 7.89 -1.65 -4.38
N TRP A 146 8.05 -0.51 -3.73
CA TRP A 146 8.84 0.61 -4.27
C TRP A 146 10.33 0.33 -4.27
N ALA A 147 10.85 -0.35 -3.24
CA ALA A 147 12.25 -0.74 -3.19
C ALA A 147 12.67 -1.66 -4.36
N LEU A 148 11.75 -2.46 -4.91
CA LEU A 148 12.01 -3.34 -6.05
C LEU A 148 12.24 -2.59 -7.38
N LEU A 149 11.89 -1.31 -7.48
CA LEU A 149 12.15 -0.51 -8.69
C LEU A 149 13.63 -0.18 -8.86
N GLY A 150 14.45 -0.33 -7.82
CA GLY A 150 15.89 -0.03 -7.88
C GLY A 150 16.13 1.39 -8.37
N ASP A 151 16.98 1.55 -9.36
CA ASP A 151 17.39 2.85 -9.93
C ASP A 151 16.26 3.63 -10.60
N ALA A 152 15.16 2.96 -10.96
CA ALA A 152 13.99 3.62 -11.56
C ALA A 152 13.12 4.36 -10.53
N LEU A 153 13.36 4.18 -9.23
CA LEU A 153 12.60 4.84 -8.17
C LEU A 153 12.85 6.35 -8.17
N ALA A 154 11.79 7.15 -8.19
CA ALA A 154 11.87 8.59 -7.94
C ALA A 154 10.55 9.09 -7.32
N MET A 155 10.50 9.18 -5.99
CA MET A 155 9.28 9.58 -5.25
C MET A 155 9.45 10.96 -4.63
N PRO A 156 8.77 12.00 -5.15
CA PRO A 156 8.77 13.34 -4.56
C PRO A 156 7.72 13.48 -3.46
N ASN A 157 7.98 14.36 -2.51
CA ASN A 157 6.99 14.90 -1.58
C ASN A 157 7.36 16.34 -1.22
N LEU A 158 6.37 17.22 -1.11
CA LEU A 158 6.56 18.55 -0.54
C LEU A 158 6.88 18.44 0.96
N VAL A 159 7.69 19.36 1.46
CA VAL A 159 8.09 19.40 2.85
C VAL A 159 8.10 20.86 3.29
N THR A 160 7.23 21.20 4.23
CA THR A 160 7.37 22.42 5.03
C THR A 160 8.15 22.05 6.29
N VAL A 161 9.25 22.74 6.58
CA VAL A 161 10.11 22.40 7.73
C VAL A 161 10.69 23.67 8.37
N PRO A 162 10.74 23.77 9.71
CA PRO A 162 11.44 24.87 10.38
C PRO A 162 12.94 24.84 10.05
N VAL A 163 13.59 26.00 10.11
CA VAL A 163 15.04 26.11 9.83
C VAL A 163 15.83 25.97 11.13
N GLY A 164 16.94 25.23 11.09
CA GLY A 164 17.85 25.13 12.22
C GLY A 164 18.55 26.46 12.51
N PRO A 165 19.08 26.69 13.72
CA PRO A 165 19.75 27.94 14.09
C PRO A 165 20.94 28.33 13.20
N ASP A 166 21.52 27.36 12.50
CA ASP A 166 22.65 27.52 11.57
C ASP A 166 22.21 27.78 10.11
N GLY A 167 20.91 27.92 9.86
CA GLY A 167 20.37 28.12 8.52
C GLY A 167 20.26 26.84 7.69
N THR A 168 20.31 25.66 8.33
CA THR A 168 20.26 24.37 7.65
C THR A 168 19.11 23.49 8.12
N VAL A 169 18.77 22.51 7.30
CA VAL A 169 17.88 21.39 7.66
C VAL A 169 18.63 20.08 7.48
N THR A 170 18.29 19.07 8.26
CA THR A 170 18.87 17.73 8.17
C THR A 170 17.90 16.80 7.46
N VAL A 171 18.38 16.10 6.43
CA VAL A 171 17.67 14.99 5.78
C VAL A 171 18.24 13.67 6.30
N TYR A 172 17.44 12.91 7.04
CA TYR A 172 17.80 11.59 7.53
C TYR A 172 17.19 10.49 6.68
N SER A 173 17.91 9.39 6.51
CA SER A 173 17.45 8.15 5.89
C SER A 173 17.56 6.97 6.85
N GLN A 174 16.46 6.25 7.05
CA GLN A 174 16.50 5.01 7.84
C GLN A 174 17.34 3.93 7.14
N SER A 175 17.19 3.79 5.82
CA SER A 175 17.67 2.61 5.09
C SER A 175 18.60 2.95 3.91
N GLY A 176 18.89 4.23 3.70
CA GLY A 176 19.81 4.74 2.69
C GLY A 176 19.20 4.89 1.30
N GLY A 177 19.88 5.67 0.46
CA GLY A 177 19.52 5.93 -0.94
C GLY A 177 19.97 7.31 -1.43
N HIS A 178 19.56 7.68 -2.64
CA HIS A 178 19.80 9.02 -3.16
C HIS A 178 18.64 9.96 -2.82
N VAL A 179 18.93 11.26 -2.75
CA VAL A 179 17.95 12.31 -2.50
C VAL A 179 18.26 13.54 -3.33
N VAL A 180 17.20 14.16 -3.85
CA VAL A 180 17.23 15.46 -4.49
C VAL A 180 16.38 16.41 -3.66
N VAL A 181 16.89 17.61 -3.38
CA VAL A 181 16.20 18.64 -2.60
C VAL A 181 16.14 19.91 -3.44
N ASP A 182 14.93 20.28 -3.83
CA ASP A 182 14.63 21.53 -4.52
C ASP A 182 13.85 22.45 -3.57
N MET A 183 14.21 23.73 -3.49
CA MET A 183 13.53 24.74 -2.66
C MET A 183 12.56 25.56 -3.49
N LEU A 184 11.38 25.83 -2.96
CA LEU A 184 10.30 26.57 -3.65
C LEU A 184 10.03 27.94 -3.02
N GLY A 185 10.25 28.09 -1.72
CA GLY A 185 9.96 29.32 -1.00
C GLY A 185 10.32 29.22 0.48
N SER A 186 10.11 30.31 1.20
CA SER A 186 10.35 30.38 2.64
C SER A 186 9.25 31.12 3.37
N TYR A 187 9.15 30.86 4.68
CA TYR A 187 8.35 31.62 5.61
C TYR A 187 9.27 32.56 6.37
N GLN A 188 9.06 33.86 6.16
CA GLN A 188 9.89 34.92 6.73
C GLN A 188 9.12 35.68 7.80
N THR A 189 9.76 35.95 8.94
CA THR A 189 9.18 36.65 10.10
C THR A 189 8.46 37.91 9.66
N SER A 190 7.20 38.03 10.08
CA SER A 190 6.35 39.15 9.70
C SER A 190 5.32 39.47 10.78
N GLY A 191 5.06 40.76 10.99
CA GLY A 191 3.88 41.23 11.71
C GLY A 191 2.63 41.16 10.83
N ALA A 192 1.62 41.97 11.14
CA ALA A 192 0.46 42.11 10.25
C ALA A 192 0.92 42.59 8.85
N THR A 193 0.52 41.88 7.81
CA THR A 193 0.92 42.15 6.42
C THR A 193 -0.25 41.89 5.46
N ALA A 194 -0.16 42.38 4.23
CA ALA A 194 -1.12 42.10 3.16
C ALA A 194 -0.78 40.80 2.43
N ALA A 195 0.46 40.65 1.98
CA ALA A 195 0.92 39.56 1.12
C ALA A 195 1.51 38.38 1.91
N GLY A 196 1.52 37.20 1.30
CA GLY A 196 2.21 36.02 1.83
C GLY A 196 1.45 35.29 2.93
N ARG A 197 0.16 35.55 3.14
CA ARG A 197 -0.65 34.85 4.14
C ARG A 197 -1.51 33.80 3.47
N LEU A 198 -1.73 32.67 4.13
CA LEU A 198 -2.65 31.65 3.66
C LEU A 198 -4.10 32.05 3.93
N GLN A 199 -4.92 32.04 2.89
CA GLN A 199 -6.36 31.98 2.95
C GLN A 199 -6.79 30.55 2.62
N PRO A 200 -7.00 29.67 3.63
CA PRO A 200 -7.38 28.30 3.38
C PRO A 200 -8.84 28.23 2.92
N LEU A 201 -9.16 27.27 2.05
CA LEU A 201 -10.56 27.03 1.68
C LEU A 201 -11.29 26.31 2.81
N ALA A 202 -12.60 26.57 2.93
CA ALA A 202 -13.45 25.88 3.90
C ALA A 202 -13.50 24.36 3.65
N ARG A 203 -13.27 23.93 2.41
CA ARG A 203 -13.00 22.54 1.98
C ARG A 203 -12.13 22.58 0.72
N PRO A 204 -11.30 21.58 0.47
CA PRO A 204 -10.63 21.44 -0.83
C PRO A 204 -11.63 21.39 -1.99
N GLU A 205 -11.26 21.95 -3.14
CA GLU A 205 -12.11 22.00 -4.33
C GLU A 205 -11.37 21.51 -5.58
N ARG A 206 -11.99 20.57 -6.31
CA ARG A 206 -11.47 20.08 -7.58
C ARG A 206 -11.77 21.07 -8.69
N ILE A 207 -10.72 21.65 -9.30
CA ILE A 207 -10.86 22.61 -10.39
C ILE A 207 -10.53 22.02 -11.77
N PHE A 208 -9.83 20.88 -11.80
CA PHE A 208 -9.43 20.23 -13.05
C PHE A 208 -9.39 18.72 -12.90
N ASP A 209 -9.93 17.99 -13.87
CA ASP A 209 -9.97 16.51 -13.87
C ASP A 209 -10.01 15.95 -15.29
N SER A 210 -8.84 15.75 -15.90
CA SER A 210 -8.75 15.41 -17.31
C SER A 210 -9.28 14.01 -17.65
N ARG A 211 -9.53 13.15 -16.66
CA ARG A 211 -9.82 11.70 -16.85
C ARG A 211 -10.99 11.42 -17.80
N ASN A 212 -11.97 12.30 -17.88
CA ASN A 212 -13.19 12.09 -18.66
C ASN A 212 -13.23 12.87 -19.99
N PHE A 213 -12.24 13.71 -20.27
CA PHE A 213 -12.29 14.60 -21.44
C PHE A 213 -10.95 14.81 -22.16
N LEU A 214 -9.82 14.54 -21.51
CA LEU A 214 -8.50 14.81 -22.08
C LEU A 214 -7.40 13.89 -21.51
N VAL A 215 -6.70 13.22 -22.42
CA VAL A 215 -5.36 12.67 -22.13
C VAL A 215 -4.35 13.76 -22.48
N VAL A 216 -3.60 14.26 -21.49
CA VAL A 216 -2.54 15.26 -21.68
C VAL A 216 -1.43 14.63 -22.51
N ALA A 217 -1.02 15.30 -23.58
CA ALA A 217 -0.02 14.79 -24.51
C ALA A 217 1.41 14.89 -23.93
N PRO A 218 2.33 13.99 -24.31
CA PRO A 218 3.75 14.13 -23.98
C PRO A 218 4.33 15.46 -24.48
N GLY A 219 5.20 16.08 -23.67
CA GLY A 219 5.85 17.36 -23.97
C GLY A 219 4.93 18.58 -23.96
N SER A 220 3.67 18.44 -23.55
CA SER A 220 2.70 19.55 -23.56
C SER A 220 2.70 20.34 -22.26
N VAL A 221 2.24 21.60 -22.37
CA VAL A 221 1.92 22.48 -21.24
C VAL A 221 0.41 22.65 -21.20
N THR A 222 -0.19 22.37 -20.05
CA THR A 222 -1.61 22.61 -19.77
C THR A 222 -1.73 23.81 -18.85
N GLU A 223 -2.32 24.89 -19.33
CA GLU A 223 -2.66 26.06 -18.52
C GLU A 223 -3.98 25.81 -17.77
N VAL A 224 -4.03 26.17 -16.48
CA VAL A 224 -5.17 25.93 -15.61
C VAL A 224 -5.47 27.21 -14.82
N ARG A 225 -6.73 27.63 -14.85
CA ARG A 225 -7.21 28.79 -14.09
C ARG A 225 -7.78 28.38 -12.75
N VAL A 226 -7.34 29.03 -11.67
CA VAL A 226 -8.05 28.96 -10.39
C VAL A 226 -9.28 29.88 -10.47
N PRO A 227 -10.51 29.38 -10.23
CA PRO A 227 -11.71 30.21 -10.37
C PRO A 227 -11.68 31.44 -9.46
N ALA A 228 -12.06 32.60 -9.99
CA ALA A 228 -12.18 33.84 -9.22
C ALA A 228 -13.14 33.73 -8.02
N ALA A 229 -14.13 32.82 -8.10
CA ALA A 229 -15.05 32.50 -6.99
C ALA A 229 -14.33 31.95 -5.74
N LEU A 230 -13.12 31.40 -5.90
CA LEU A 230 -12.28 30.95 -4.78
C LEU A 230 -11.41 32.07 -4.19
N GLY A 231 -11.47 33.28 -4.75
CA GLY A 231 -10.65 34.41 -4.33
C GLY A 231 -9.30 34.51 -5.04
N ALA A 232 -9.14 33.88 -6.21
CA ALA A 232 -7.88 33.87 -6.96
C ALA A 232 -7.44 35.27 -7.43
N ALA A 233 -8.38 36.19 -7.66
CA ALA A 233 -8.07 37.55 -8.07
C ALA A 233 -7.25 38.29 -7.00
N GLY A 234 -6.01 38.64 -7.34
CA GLY A 234 -5.07 39.29 -6.41
C GLY A 234 -4.39 38.35 -5.42
N ALA A 235 -4.57 37.04 -5.54
CA ALA A 235 -3.72 36.06 -4.86
C ALA A 235 -2.33 36.03 -5.52
N SER A 236 -1.28 35.79 -4.72
CA SER A 236 0.09 35.66 -5.22
C SER A 236 0.47 34.23 -5.57
N ALA A 237 -0.19 33.23 -4.96
CA ALA A 237 0.03 31.82 -5.23
C ALA A 237 -1.20 30.97 -4.88
N ALA A 238 -1.28 29.77 -5.43
CA ALA A 238 -2.22 28.72 -5.03
C ALA A 238 -1.51 27.58 -4.33
N VAL A 239 -2.17 26.99 -3.33
CA VAL A 239 -1.78 25.72 -2.71
C VAL A 239 -2.67 24.63 -3.30
N LEU A 240 -2.04 23.68 -3.99
CA LEU A 240 -2.69 22.68 -4.82
C LEU A 240 -2.31 21.28 -4.35
N ASN A 241 -3.26 20.35 -4.28
CA ASN A 241 -2.92 18.94 -4.40
C ASN A 241 -3.03 18.51 -5.86
N VAL A 242 -1.93 18.06 -6.44
CA VAL A 242 -1.89 17.62 -7.83
C VAL A 242 -1.79 16.10 -7.85
N THR A 243 -2.61 15.45 -8.67
CA THR A 243 -2.57 14.00 -8.89
C THR A 243 -2.44 13.71 -10.37
N VAL A 244 -1.51 12.82 -10.73
CA VAL A 244 -1.26 12.42 -12.11
C VAL A 244 -1.44 10.92 -12.28
N ILE A 245 -1.90 10.51 -13.46
CA ILE A 245 -1.91 9.12 -13.91
C ILE A 245 -1.06 9.05 -15.18
N GLY A 246 0.17 8.53 -15.07
CA GLY A 246 1.14 8.59 -16.16
C GLY A 246 0.79 7.69 -17.35
N SER A 247 1.05 8.16 -18.56
CA SER A 247 1.03 7.30 -19.76
C SER A 247 2.33 6.53 -19.97
N ASP A 248 3.42 7.00 -19.38
CA ASP A 248 4.73 6.33 -19.35
C ASP A 248 5.55 6.87 -18.16
N ALA A 249 6.76 6.36 -17.98
CA ALA A 249 7.72 6.93 -17.05
C ALA A 249 8.08 8.38 -17.46
N GLY A 250 8.09 9.30 -16.51
CA GLY A 250 8.42 10.71 -16.74
C GLY A 250 8.08 11.61 -15.56
N TYR A 251 8.25 12.92 -15.72
CA TYR A 251 7.97 13.90 -14.68
C TYR A 251 6.91 14.94 -15.08
N TRP A 252 6.40 15.63 -14.06
CA TRP A 252 5.43 16.70 -14.16
C TRP A 252 5.89 17.90 -13.34
N THR A 253 5.76 19.08 -13.92
CA THR A 253 6.20 20.34 -13.30
C THR A 253 5.04 21.33 -13.26
N VAL A 254 4.77 21.88 -12.08
CA VAL A 254 3.76 22.92 -11.84
C VAL A 254 4.51 24.24 -11.70
N PHE A 255 4.17 25.24 -12.50
CA PHE A 255 4.95 26.48 -12.61
C PHE A 255 4.07 27.69 -13.01
N PRO A 256 4.55 28.93 -12.80
CA PRO A 256 3.77 30.13 -13.14
C PRO A 256 3.43 30.21 -14.63
N ALA A 257 2.21 30.66 -14.94
CA ALA A 257 1.77 30.87 -16.31
C ALA A 257 2.69 31.86 -17.05
N GLY A 258 2.83 31.69 -18.37
CA GLY A 258 3.68 32.55 -19.21
C GLY A 258 5.20 32.41 -19.01
N THR A 259 5.67 31.51 -18.12
CA THR A 259 7.10 31.24 -17.91
C THR A 259 7.54 29.92 -18.57
N THR A 260 8.84 29.67 -18.64
CA THR A 260 9.36 28.37 -19.11
C THR A 260 9.36 27.35 -17.98
N PRO A 261 8.97 26.08 -18.22
CA PRO A 261 8.95 25.06 -17.18
C PRO A 261 10.35 24.86 -16.59
N PRO A 262 10.52 24.94 -15.26
CA PRO A 262 11.80 24.65 -14.62
C PRO A 262 12.13 23.15 -14.70
N LEU A 263 13.39 22.80 -14.52
CA LEU A 263 13.84 21.39 -14.48
C LEU A 263 13.43 20.65 -13.19
N ALA A 264 12.95 21.37 -12.17
CA ALA A 264 12.43 20.77 -10.95
C ALA A 264 11.09 20.09 -11.22
N ALA A 265 10.98 18.83 -10.85
CA ALA A 265 9.75 18.05 -10.95
C ALA A 265 8.95 18.17 -9.65
N ASN A 266 7.63 18.34 -9.75
CA ASN A 266 6.73 18.21 -8.60
C ASN A 266 6.25 16.76 -8.44
N LEU A 267 6.00 16.04 -9.54
CA LEU A 267 5.53 14.65 -9.52
C LEU A 267 6.29 13.80 -10.53
N ASN A 268 6.38 12.50 -10.24
CA ASN A 268 6.97 11.51 -11.13
C ASN A 268 5.99 10.37 -11.40
N SER A 269 5.84 10.04 -12.68
CA SER A 269 5.22 8.81 -13.16
C SER A 269 6.33 7.77 -13.38
N LEU A 270 6.23 6.59 -12.78
CA LEU A 270 7.30 5.59 -12.84
C LEU A 270 7.07 4.54 -13.93
N PHE A 271 5.83 4.42 -14.41
CA PHE A 271 5.37 3.50 -15.45
C PHE A 271 3.94 3.88 -15.87
N LEU A 272 3.46 3.28 -16.97
CA LEU A 272 2.08 3.42 -17.44
C LEU A 272 1.06 3.09 -16.32
N GLY A 273 0.12 4.00 -16.09
CA GLY A 273 -0.93 3.86 -15.09
C GLY A 273 -0.49 4.17 -13.65
N HIS A 274 0.77 4.57 -13.42
CA HIS A 274 1.22 4.98 -12.09
C HIS A 274 0.45 6.22 -11.62
N VAL A 275 -0.25 6.10 -10.48
CA VAL A 275 -0.91 7.22 -9.82
C VAL A 275 0.05 7.84 -8.80
N SER A 276 0.36 9.13 -8.96
CA SER A 276 1.21 9.88 -8.04
C SER A 276 0.50 11.17 -7.64
N ALA A 277 0.56 11.52 -6.35
CA ALA A 277 0.05 12.76 -5.82
C ALA A 277 1.15 13.49 -5.05
N ASN A 278 1.19 14.82 -5.18
CA ASN A 278 2.05 15.69 -4.39
C ASN A 278 1.39 17.06 -4.22
N GLN A 279 1.56 17.70 -3.07
CA GLN A 279 1.16 19.09 -2.90
C GLN A 279 2.17 20.04 -3.57
N ALA A 280 1.67 21.12 -4.18
CA ALA A 280 2.49 22.16 -4.79
C ALA A 280 2.00 23.54 -4.32
N ILE A 281 2.92 24.48 -4.17
CA ILE A 281 2.61 25.91 -4.04
C ILE A 281 3.14 26.57 -5.30
N VAL A 282 2.26 27.20 -6.07
CA VAL A 282 2.61 27.80 -7.36
C VAL A 282 2.18 29.25 -7.42
N PRO A 283 3.07 30.18 -7.79
CA PRO A 283 2.69 31.56 -8.06
C PRO A 283 1.63 31.63 -9.16
N LEU A 284 0.65 32.51 -8.97
CA LEU A 284 -0.39 32.80 -9.95
C LEU A 284 -0.04 34.06 -10.71
N ASP A 285 -0.47 34.16 -11.95
CA ASP A 285 -0.50 35.44 -12.65
C ASP A 285 -1.70 36.31 -12.19
N ALA A 286 -1.89 37.45 -12.86
CA ALA A 286 -2.94 38.41 -12.50
C ALA A 286 -4.37 37.86 -12.71
N ASP A 287 -4.54 36.88 -13.61
CA ASP A 287 -5.82 36.27 -13.95
C ASP A 287 -6.10 35.00 -13.11
N GLY A 288 -5.13 34.58 -12.30
CA GLY A 288 -5.23 33.40 -11.43
C GLY A 288 -4.78 32.11 -12.10
N ASP A 289 -3.92 32.20 -13.13
CA ASP A 289 -3.45 31.06 -13.90
C ASP A 289 -2.10 30.54 -13.46
N PHE A 290 -1.92 29.25 -13.73
CA PHE A 290 -0.64 28.55 -13.65
C PHE A 290 -0.58 27.48 -14.75
N SER A 291 0.59 26.90 -14.92
CA SER A 291 0.86 25.90 -15.96
C SER A 291 1.37 24.59 -15.38
N VAL A 292 1.01 23.49 -16.04
CA VAL A 292 1.52 22.15 -15.75
C VAL A 292 2.16 21.56 -17.00
N PHE A 293 3.46 21.28 -16.93
CA PHE A 293 4.20 20.58 -17.97
C PHE A 293 4.12 19.07 -17.71
N SER A 294 3.92 18.30 -18.79
CA SER A 294 3.96 16.85 -18.77
C SER A 294 5.05 16.33 -19.70
N GLN A 295 6.03 15.60 -19.17
CA GLN A 295 7.08 15.01 -20.02
C GLN A 295 6.51 13.90 -20.91
N SER A 296 5.76 12.97 -20.30
CA SER A 296 5.37 11.71 -20.94
C SER A 296 3.86 11.53 -21.12
N GLY A 297 3.06 12.55 -20.80
CA GLY A 297 1.62 12.52 -20.94
C GLY A 297 0.89 11.68 -19.89
N GLY A 298 -0.44 11.74 -19.88
CA GLY A 298 -1.27 11.10 -18.86
C GLY A 298 -2.56 11.85 -18.54
N HIS A 299 -3.14 11.55 -17.37
CA HIS A 299 -4.24 12.33 -16.81
C HIS A 299 -3.76 13.20 -15.66
N LEU A 300 -4.41 14.35 -15.52
CA LEU A 300 -4.11 15.37 -14.52
C LEU A 300 -5.38 15.71 -13.74
N VAL A 301 -5.27 15.71 -12.42
CA VAL A 301 -6.33 16.08 -11.48
C VAL A 301 -5.77 17.10 -10.50
N ILE A 302 -6.48 18.21 -10.29
CA ILE A 302 -6.00 19.31 -9.44
C ILE A 302 -7.10 19.72 -8.47
N ASP A 303 -6.78 19.62 -7.19
CA ASP A 303 -7.60 20.06 -6.07
C ASP A 303 -6.93 21.29 -5.42
N VAL A 304 -7.64 22.41 -5.29
CA VAL A 304 -7.18 23.62 -4.58
C VAL A 304 -7.50 23.47 -3.10
N VAL A 305 -6.54 23.77 -2.21
CA VAL A 305 -6.77 23.73 -0.75
C VAL A 305 -6.71 25.11 -0.09
N GLY A 306 -6.10 26.09 -0.74
CA GLY A 306 -5.99 27.46 -0.25
C GLY A 306 -5.22 28.36 -1.21
N LEU A 307 -5.25 29.66 -0.93
CA LEU A 307 -4.56 30.70 -1.69
C LEU A 307 -3.59 31.47 -0.81
N VAL A 308 -2.51 31.97 -1.38
CA VAL A 308 -1.61 32.91 -0.69
C VAL A 308 -1.97 34.32 -1.12
N THR A 309 -2.19 35.22 -0.16
CA THR A 309 -2.61 36.60 -0.45
C THR A 309 -1.54 37.39 -1.19
N GLY A 310 -1.95 38.27 -2.11
CA GLY A 310 -1.08 39.24 -2.76
C GLY A 310 -1.01 40.60 -2.04
N PRO A 311 -0.30 41.58 -2.62
CA PRO A 311 -0.04 42.87 -1.99
C PRO A 311 -1.28 43.77 -1.84
N THR A 312 -2.37 43.46 -2.54
CA THR A 312 -3.64 44.22 -2.49
C THR A 312 -4.61 43.72 -1.41
N ALA A 313 -4.29 42.62 -0.72
CA ALA A 313 -5.16 42.07 0.32
C ALA A 313 -5.17 42.94 1.59
N PRO A 314 -6.23 42.90 2.42
CA PRO A 314 -6.28 43.66 3.66
C PRO A 314 -5.18 43.26 4.66
N VAL A 315 -4.50 44.22 5.29
CA VAL A 315 -3.46 43.94 6.30
C VAL A 315 -4.05 43.27 7.56
N SER A 316 -3.47 42.16 8.00
CA SER A 316 -3.90 41.34 9.15
C SER A 316 -2.85 40.27 9.45
N THR A 317 -2.90 39.69 10.64
CA THR A 317 -2.08 38.54 11.05
C THR A 317 -2.71 37.19 10.68
N ALA A 318 -4.01 37.17 10.35
CA ALA A 318 -4.70 35.95 9.92
C ALA A 318 -4.05 35.39 8.65
N GLY A 319 -3.75 34.10 8.66
CA GLY A 319 -3.06 33.39 7.58
C GLY A 319 -1.54 33.43 7.65
N LEU A 320 -0.93 34.12 8.63
CA LEU A 320 0.51 33.98 8.88
C LEU A 320 0.82 32.57 9.38
N PHE A 321 1.92 32.00 8.88
CA PHE A 321 2.41 30.70 9.30
C PHE A 321 3.25 30.81 10.58
N VAL A 322 3.08 29.86 11.48
CA VAL A 322 3.87 29.69 12.69
C VAL A 322 4.44 28.27 12.68
N PRO A 323 5.78 28.10 12.52
CA PRO A 323 6.38 26.78 12.61
C PRO A 323 6.33 26.24 14.03
N LEU A 324 6.12 24.94 14.17
CA LEU A 324 6.43 24.24 15.43
C LEU A 324 7.95 24.20 15.61
N ALA A 325 8.41 23.99 16.84
CA ALA A 325 9.84 23.85 17.11
C ALA A 325 10.48 22.68 16.33
N ALA A 326 9.73 21.59 16.13
CA ALA A 326 10.05 20.50 15.22
C ALA A 326 8.76 19.85 14.72
N PRO A 327 8.79 19.13 13.58
CA PRO A 327 7.65 18.33 13.14
C PRO A 327 7.16 17.40 14.24
N THR A 328 5.86 17.46 14.55
CA THR A 328 5.25 16.77 15.71
C THR A 328 4.10 15.88 15.28
N ARG A 329 4.02 14.67 15.84
CA ARG A 329 3.00 13.68 15.49
C ARG A 329 1.69 13.94 16.22
N PHE A 330 0.63 14.23 15.47
CA PHE A 330 -0.72 14.50 15.99
C PHE A 330 -1.63 13.28 15.88
N LEU A 331 -1.40 12.43 14.87
CA LEU A 331 -2.16 11.21 14.63
C LEU A 331 -1.21 10.07 14.34
N ASP A 332 -1.42 8.92 15.00
CA ASP A 332 -0.89 7.63 14.57
C ASP A 332 -1.81 6.51 15.05
N THR A 333 -2.67 6.06 14.13
CA THR A 333 -3.72 5.08 14.42
C THR A 333 -3.20 3.70 14.82
N ARG A 334 -1.89 3.44 14.66
CA ARG A 334 -1.24 2.19 15.10
C ARG A 334 -0.97 2.17 16.60
N THR A 335 -1.08 3.32 17.27
CA THR A 335 -0.86 3.45 18.71
C THR A 335 -2.11 3.97 19.39
N ALA A 336 -2.36 3.57 20.64
CA ALA A 336 -3.53 4.10 21.37
C ALA A 336 -3.36 5.56 21.79
N ALA A 337 -2.11 6.01 21.98
CA ALA A 337 -1.78 7.32 22.57
C ALA A 337 -2.22 8.50 21.70
N THR A 338 -2.10 8.37 20.37
CA THR A 338 -2.42 9.43 19.40
C THR A 338 -3.56 9.03 18.47
N ASN A 339 -4.32 7.97 18.82
CA ASN A 339 -5.49 7.56 18.05
C ASN A 339 -6.77 8.05 18.76
N PRO A 340 -7.53 8.98 18.15
CA PRO A 340 -8.82 9.45 18.69
C PRO A 340 -9.84 8.34 18.94
N LEU A 341 -9.65 7.15 18.35
CA LEU A 341 -10.47 5.96 18.60
C LEU A 341 -10.16 5.28 19.95
N GLY A 342 -9.14 5.73 20.69
CA GLY A 342 -8.78 5.26 22.03
C GLY A 342 -8.06 3.91 22.09
N ARG A 343 -7.60 3.38 20.94
CA ARG A 343 -6.91 2.08 20.82
C ARG A 343 -6.08 2.03 19.54
N ALA A 344 -5.13 1.10 19.46
CA ALA A 344 -4.44 0.78 18.21
C ALA A 344 -5.40 0.09 17.23
N GLN A 345 -6.12 0.89 16.44
CA GLN A 345 -7.16 0.44 15.52
C GLN A 345 -6.99 1.14 14.17
N MET A 346 -6.82 0.34 13.12
CA MET A 346 -6.92 0.80 11.75
C MET A 346 -8.34 1.31 11.46
N PRO A 347 -8.49 2.54 10.96
CA PRO A 347 -9.75 3.00 10.39
C PRO A 347 -10.22 2.07 9.26
N LEU A 348 -11.47 1.63 9.34
CA LEU A 348 -12.08 0.71 8.36
C LEU A 348 -12.61 1.48 7.14
N PRO A 349 -12.97 0.79 6.03
CA PRO A 349 -13.54 1.45 4.84
C PRO A 349 -14.66 2.45 5.19
N GLY A 350 -14.54 3.67 4.70
CA GLY A 350 -15.53 4.74 4.87
C GLY A 350 -15.49 5.46 6.22
N TRP A 351 -14.50 5.19 7.08
CA TRP A 351 -14.35 5.86 8.36
C TRP A 351 -13.69 7.24 8.21
N ASN A 352 -14.00 8.12 9.17
CA ASN A 352 -13.48 9.48 9.29
C ASN A 352 -12.81 9.62 10.67
N VAL A 353 -11.60 10.15 10.75
CA VAL A 353 -10.90 10.35 12.03
C VAL A 353 -10.73 11.85 12.26
N GLU A 354 -11.54 12.41 13.17
CA GLU A 354 -11.38 13.79 13.63
C GLU A 354 -10.25 13.86 14.67
N VAL A 355 -9.31 14.79 14.47
CA VAL A 355 -8.14 15.02 15.31
C VAL A 355 -8.19 16.46 15.82
N GLY A 356 -8.23 16.60 17.14
CA GLY A 356 -8.23 17.90 17.82
C GLY A 356 -6.90 18.63 17.65
N VAL A 357 -6.98 19.96 17.52
CA VAL A 357 -5.81 20.82 17.26
C VAL A 357 -5.53 21.74 18.44
N THR A 358 -6.56 22.40 18.95
CA THR A 358 -6.44 23.40 20.02
C THR A 358 -6.00 22.82 21.37
N THR A 359 -6.24 21.52 21.58
CA THR A 359 -5.86 20.79 22.79
C THR A 359 -4.45 20.21 22.71
N ASP A 360 -3.80 20.25 21.54
CA ASP A 360 -2.45 19.72 21.39
C ASP A 360 -1.43 20.66 22.08
N PRO A 361 -0.57 20.14 22.99
CA PRO A 361 0.41 20.95 23.71
C PRO A 361 1.40 21.71 22.82
N ALA A 362 1.65 21.26 21.60
CA ALA A 362 2.56 21.94 20.66
C ALA A 362 1.94 23.22 20.05
N ILE A 363 0.61 23.34 20.08
CA ILE A 363 -0.12 24.48 19.50
C ILE A 363 -0.74 25.37 20.60
N GLY A 364 -1.48 24.78 21.54
CA GLY A 364 -1.98 25.45 22.75
C GLY A 364 -2.81 26.73 22.53
N ARG A 365 -3.48 26.88 21.37
CA ARG A 365 -4.25 28.09 21.01
C ARG A 365 -5.49 27.75 20.20
N THR A 366 -6.46 28.67 20.15
CA THR A 366 -7.77 28.48 19.50
C THR A 366 -7.92 29.21 18.17
N ASP A 367 -7.06 30.18 17.88
CA ASP A 367 -7.04 30.97 16.65
C ASP A 367 -6.12 30.35 15.59
N VAL A 368 -6.40 29.08 15.26
CA VAL A 368 -5.75 28.36 14.16
C VAL A 368 -6.72 28.24 12.99
N ALA A 369 -6.32 28.75 11.82
CA ALA A 369 -7.12 28.65 10.60
C ALA A 369 -6.80 27.39 9.78
N ALA A 370 -5.55 26.94 9.78
CA ALA A 370 -5.08 25.80 9.00
C ALA A 370 -3.80 25.17 9.57
N LEU A 371 -3.44 23.99 9.08
CA LEU A 371 -2.21 23.28 9.40
C LEU A 371 -1.41 22.98 8.13
N ALA A 372 -0.08 22.96 8.24
CA ALA A 372 0.81 22.32 7.27
C ALA A 372 1.37 21.03 7.88
N MET A 373 1.07 19.89 7.26
CA MET A 373 1.42 18.57 7.80
C MET A 373 1.82 17.59 6.70
N ASN A 374 2.46 16.50 7.08
CA ASN A 374 2.58 15.31 6.23
C ASN A 374 1.58 14.25 6.70
N VAL A 375 0.74 13.76 5.78
CA VAL A 375 -0.19 12.66 6.07
C VAL A 375 0.32 11.41 5.39
N THR A 376 0.47 10.34 6.16
CA THR A 376 0.90 9.03 5.68
C THR A 376 -0.21 8.01 5.88
N ALA A 377 -0.60 7.38 4.78
CA ALA A 377 -1.36 6.14 4.81
C ALA A 377 -0.38 4.97 4.80
N THR A 378 -0.57 3.99 5.69
CA THR A 378 0.23 2.77 5.74
C THR A 378 -0.69 1.58 5.93
N GLU A 379 -0.23 0.41 5.48
CA GLU A 379 -0.98 -0.83 5.63
C GLU A 379 -2.40 -0.71 5.05
N SER A 380 -2.51 -0.24 3.81
CA SER A 380 -3.80 -0.15 3.11
C SER A 380 -4.45 -1.53 2.94
N LEU A 381 -5.77 -1.62 3.12
CA LEU A 381 -6.48 -2.87 2.85
C LEU A 381 -6.65 -3.14 1.34
N ALA A 382 -6.82 -2.07 0.55
CA ALA A 382 -7.02 -2.14 -0.90
C ALA A 382 -6.67 -0.79 -1.56
N ASP A 383 -6.79 -0.73 -2.89
CA ASP A 383 -6.71 0.49 -3.68
C ASP A 383 -7.87 1.46 -3.35
N GLY A 384 -7.55 2.74 -3.19
CA GLY A 384 -8.51 3.77 -2.81
C GLY A 384 -7.82 5.10 -2.57
N TYR A 385 -8.38 5.95 -1.72
CA TYR A 385 -7.78 7.23 -1.39
C TYR A 385 -8.03 7.64 0.05
N VAL A 386 -7.23 8.59 0.51
CA VAL A 386 -7.43 9.34 1.74
C VAL A 386 -7.77 10.78 1.39
N SER A 387 -8.71 11.38 2.11
CA SER A 387 -9.08 12.79 1.97
C SER A 387 -8.98 13.47 3.32
N VAL A 388 -8.27 14.60 3.36
CA VAL A 388 -8.08 15.41 4.57
C VAL A 388 -8.90 16.69 4.41
N THR A 389 -9.76 16.98 5.38
CA THR A 389 -10.65 18.15 5.37
C THR A 389 -10.80 18.73 6.77
N PRO A 390 -11.37 19.93 6.96
CA PRO A 390 -11.65 20.41 8.31
C PRO A 390 -12.69 19.52 9.01
N ALA A 391 -12.54 19.31 10.33
CA ALA A 391 -13.48 18.49 11.10
C ALA A 391 -14.91 19.07 11.04
N GLY A 392 -15.91 18.23 10.84
CA GLY A 392 -17.31 18.65 10.66
C GLY A 392 -17.61 19.37 9.36
N SER A 393 -16.65 19.43 8.43
CA SER A 393 -16.88 19.96 7.09
C SER A 393 -17.46 18.94 6.13
N ASN A 394 -17.75 17.69 6.49
CA ASN A 394 -18.45 16.79 5.59
C ASN A 394 -19.59 16.12 6.36
N ASP A 395 -20.69 15.84 5.67
CA ASP A 395 -21.75 15.01 6.25
C ASP A 395 -21.15 13.62 6.51
N PRO A 396 -21.08 13.14 7.77
CA PRO A 396 -20.52 11.85 8.07
C PRO A 396 -21.29 10.69 7.44
N ALA A 397 -22.57 10.89 7.08
CA ALA A 397 -23.39 9.92 6.37
C ALA A 397 -23.01 9.79 4.89
N ASP A 398 -22.53 10.87 4.26
CA ASP A 398 -21.99 10.80 2.92
C ASP A 398 -20.55 10.28 2.96
N LYS A 399 -20.30 9.15 2.29
CA LYS A 399 -18.97 8.53 2.18
C LYS A 399 -18.27 8.86 0.87
N ARG A 400 -18.87 9.69 0.02
CA ARG A 400 -18.25 10.19 -1.21
C ARG A 400 -17.36 11.37 -0.86
N ARG A 401 -16.18 11.44 -1.48
CA ARG A 401 -15.32 12.63 -1.41
C ARG A 401 -15.00 13.03 -2.84
N THR A 402 -15.05 14.32 -3.11
CA THR A 402 -14.75 14.90 -4.43
C THR A 402 -13.27 15.13 -4.63
N THR A 403 -12.50 15.23 -3.55
CA THR A 403 -11.05 15.46 -3.55
C THR A 403 -10.31 14.32 -2.85
N SER A 404 -9.02 14.17 -3.13
CA SER A 404 -8.15 13.22 -2.44
C SER A 404 -6.83 13.89 -2.08
N SER A 405 -6.32 13.64 -0.88
CA SER A 405 -5.00 14.10 -0.44
C SER A 405 -3.90 13.11 -0.84
N LEU A 406 -4.18 11.79 -0.86
CA LEU A 406 -3.26 10.79 -1.40
C LEU A 406 -4.04 9.59 -1.94
N ASN A 407 -3.43 8.84 -2.86
CA ASN A 407 -4.08 7.77 -3.64
C ASN A 407 -3.32 6.45 -3.49
N LEU A 408 -3.97 5.50 -2.85
CA LEU A 408 -3.47 4.14 -2.68
C LEU A 408 -3.88 3.30 -3.89
N VAL A 409 -2.95 2.60 -4.51
CA VAL A 409 -3.18 1.83 -5.75
C VAL A 409 -3.09 0.33 -5.52
N ARG A 410 -2.84 -0.10 -4.30
CA ARG A 410 -2.74 -1.51 -3.93
C ARG A 410 -2.91 -1.72 -2.44
N ALA A 411 -3.00 -2.99 -2.05
CA ALA A 411 -2.97 -3.42 -0.66
C ALA A 411 -1.55 -3.31 -0.07
N ALA A 412 -1.49 -3.20 1.27
CA ALA A 412 -0.28 -3.08 2.08
C ALA A 412 0.68 -1.96 1.63
N GLN A 413 0.14 -0.91 1.01
CA GLN A 413 0.93 0.23 0.56
C GLN A 413 1.22 1.18 1.72
N THR A 414 2.42 1.74 1.73
CA THR A 414 2.72 2.95 2.50
C THR A 414 2.96 4.11 1.54
N LEU A 415 2.24 5.20 1.74
CA LEU A 415 2.31 6.39 0.90
C LEU A 415 2.10 7.66 1.74
N PRO A 416 3.09 8.57 1.79
CA PRO A 416 2.93 9.90 2.35
C PRO A 416 2.54 10.93 1.29
N ASN A 417 1.88 12.00 1.73
CA ASN A 417 1.80 13.25 0.98
C ASN A 417 1.68 14.45 1.94
N HIS A 418 2.36 15.55 1.63
CA HIS A 418 2.15 16.82 2.31
C HIS A 418 0.73 17.31 2.10
N THR A 419 0.15 17.87 3.15
CA THR A 419 -1.21 18.36 3.16
C THR A 419 -1.27 19.65 3.98
N THR A 420 -1.67 20.72 3.32
CA THR A 420 -2.23 21.90 3.97
C THR A 420 -3.75 21.78 4.01
N VAL A 421 -4.35 22.00 5.18
CA VAL A 421 -5.80 21.89 5.38
C VAL A 421 -6.29 22.95 6.38
N ALA A 422 -7.45 23.55 6.13
CA ALA A 422 -8.15 24.32 7.14
C ALA A 422 -8.49 23.45 8.37
N VAL A 423 -8.72 24.09 9.50
CA VAL A 423 -9.23 23.43 10.71
C VAL A 423 -10.50 24.09 11.16
N SER A 424 -11.37 23.32 11.80
CA SER A 424 -12.51 23.85 12.56
C SER A 424 -12.17 23.90 14.05
N ALA A 425 -13.11 24.35 14.88
CA ALA A 425 -12.99 24.26 16.33
C ALA A 425 -12.82 22.81 16.84
N ARG A 426 -13.14 21.79 16.02
CA ARG A 426 -12.89 20.37 16.32
C ARG A 426 -11.58 19.84 15.72
N GLY A 427 -10.86 20.67 14.96
CA GLY A 427 -9.60 20.32 14.31
C GLY A 427 -9.76 19.91 12.84
N PHE A 428 -9.08 18.85 12.43
CA PHE A 428 -9.14 18.31 11.06
C PHE A 428 -9.71 16.88 11.05
N ASP A 429 -10.17 16.45 9.89
CA ASP A 429 -10.73 15.12 9.65
C ASP A 429 -9.94 14.40 8.55
N VAL A 430 -9.72 13.11 8.75
CA VAL A 430 -9.06 12.23 7.78
C VAL A 430 -9.99 11.06 7.42
N PHE A 431 -10.50 11.07 6.19
CA PHE A 431 -11.32 10.02 5.63
C PHE A 431 -10.48 8.96 4.92
N THR A 432 -10.81 7.67 5.08
CA THR A 432 -10.25 6.58 4.27
C THR A 432 -11.33 5.83 3.48
N GLN A 433 -11.15 5.69 2.16
CA GLN A 433 -12.14 5.02 1.31
C GLN A 433 -12.19 3.51 1.55
N LYS A 434 -11.02 2.86 1.69
CA LYS A 434 -10.90 1.40 1.80
C LYS A 434 -10.25 0.91 3.09
N GLY A 435 -9.95 1.80 4.03
CA GLY A 435 -9.31 1.44 5.27
C GLY A 435 -7.79 1.33 5.12
N THR A 436 -7.09 1.98 6.05
CA THR A 436 -5.63 2.06 6.12
C THR A 436 -5.28 2.69 7.46
N HIS A 437 -4.12 2.36 8.03
CA HIS A 437 -3.58 3.14 9.12
C HIS A 437 -3.22 4.55 8.63
N LEU A 438 -3.53 5.55 9.46
CA LEU A 438 -3.29 6.96 9.22
C LEU A 438 -2.29 7.51 10.22
N ILE A 439 -1.39 8.35 9.74
CA ILE A 439 -0.39 9.11 10.49
C ILE A 439 -0.46 10.55 10.01
N ALA A 440 -0.38 11.53 10.92
CA ALA A 440 -0.27 12.94 10.59
C ALA A 440 0.83 13.60 11.43
N ASP A 441 1.85 14.13 10.75
CA ASP A 441 2.99 14.81 11.34
C ASP A 441 2.93 16.30 10.96
N VAL A 442 2.66 17.18 11.93
CA VAL A 442 2.43 18.62 11.74
C VAL A 442 3.75 19.38 11.81
N ALA A 443 4.03 20.23 10.83
CA ALA A 443 5.22 21.10 10.79
C ALA A 443 4.95 22.50 11.34
N GLY A 444 3.71 22.97 11.24
CA GLY A 444 3.29 24.29 11.70
C GLY A 444 1.82 24.54 11.43
N TYR A 445 1.36 25.72 11.83
CA TYR A 445 -0.03 26.13 11.75
C TYR A 445 -0.16 27.56 11.21
N TYR A 446 -1.33 27.91 10.71
CA TYR A 446 -1.63 29.26 10.23
C TYR A 446 -2.61 29.94 11.18
N LEU A 447 -2.36 31.21 11.48
CA LEU A 447 -3.20 32.01 12.37
C LEU A 447 -4.57 32.29 11.76
N GLY A 448 -5.58 32.51 12.59
CA GLY A 448 -6.87 33.04 12.16
C GLY A 448 -8.05 32.26 12.72
N THR A 449 -9.24 32.54 12.19
CA THR A 449 -10.47 31.93 12.69
C THR A 449 -10.65 30.53 12.09
N PRO A 450 -10.85 29.48 12.91
CA PRO A 450 -11.21 28.17 12.40
C PRO A 450 -12.50 28.22 11.56
N VAL A 451 -12.60 27.36 10.55
CA VAL A 451 -13.79 27.28 9.71
C VAL A 451 -14.97 26.65 10.46
N ALA A 452 -16.19 26.89 9.98
CA ALA A 452 -17.39 26.32 10.58
C ALA A 452 -17.41 24.78 10.46
N ALA A 453 -17.93 24.11 11.49
CA ALA A 453 -18.19 22.67 11.53
C ALA A 453 -19.71 22.41 11.54
N PRO A 454 -20.41 22.56 10.39
CA PRO A 454 -21.87 22.46 10.33
C PRO A 454 -22.40 21.05 10.63
N PHE A 455 -21.58 20.01 10.47
CA PHE A 455 -21.98 18.63 10.73
C PHE A 455 -21.44 18.11 12.06
N GLY A 456 -22.17 17.17 12.67
CA GLY A 456 -21.75 16.47 13.88
C GLY A 456 -20.50 15.60 13.68
N PRO A 457 -19.90 15.09 14.77
CA PRO A 457 -18.74 14.20 14.69
C PRO A 457 -19.10 12.87 14.01
N PRO A 458 -18.13 12.16 13.41
CA PRO A 458 -18.38 10.90 12.75
C PRO A 458 -18.72 9.78 13.74
N ALA A 459 -19.74 9.00 13.42
CA ALA A 459 -20.09 7.78 14.14
C ALA A 459 -19.33 6.58 13.56
N ASN A 460 -18.08 6.40 13.95
CA ASN A 460 -17.33 5.19 13.60
C ASN A 460 -17.77 4.03 14.49
N GLN A 461 -18.38 3.01 13.89
CA GLN A 461 -18.78 1.79 14.58
C GLN A 461 -18.10 0.60 13.95
N LEU A 462 -17.47 -0.24 14.78
CA LEU A 462 -17.03 -1.54 14.32
C LEU A 462 -18.25 -2.32 13.81
N PRO A 463 -18.13 -2.99 12.65
CA PRO A 463 -19.23 -3.81 12.16
C PRO A 463 -19.48 -4.95 13.15
N THR A 464 -20.75 -5.20 13.47
CA THR A 464 -21.14 -6.45 14.12
C THR A 464 -20.94 -7.58 13.11
N LEU A 465 -20.04 -8.51 13.42
CA LEU A 465 -19.75 -9.62 12.53
C LEU A 465 -20.79 -10.73 12.68
N ALA A 466 -21.31 -11.22 11.56
CA ALA A 466 -22.17 -12.40 11.55
C ALA A 466 -21.37 -13.66 11.93
N ALA A 467 -22.06 -14.71 12.40
CA ALA A 467 -21.41 -15.97 12.79
C ALA A 467 -20.68 -16.60 11.59
N GLY A 468 -19.38 -16.87 11.73
CA GLY A 468 -18.53 -17.37 10.63
C GLY A 468 -17.84 -16.28 9.81
N CYS A 469 -18.02 -15.01 10.18
CA CYS A 469 -17.23 -13.90 9.67
C CYS A 469 -16.07 -13.56 10.62
N LEU A 470 -14.91 -13.30 10.02
CA LEU A 470 -13.65 -12.95 10.67
C LEU A 470 -13.41 -11.44 10.73
N GLY A 471 -14.11 -10.68 9.87
CA GLY A 471 -13.82 -9.26 9.64
C GLY A 471 -12.57 -9.05 8.79
N HIS A 472 -12.08 -7.81 8.75
CA HIS A 472 -10.83 -7.46 8.08
C HIS A 472 -9.62 -8.08 8.81
N PRO A 473 -8.53 -8.41 8.10
CA PRO A 473 -7.33 -8.93 8.76
C PRO A 473 -6.70 -7.83 9.64
N GLY A 474 -6.10 -8.23 10.76
CA GLY A 474 -5.41 -7.31 11.66
C GLY A 474 -4.13 -6.70 11.05
N ALA A 475 -3.49 -7.42 10.12
CA ALA A 475 -2.40 -6.93 9.29
C ALA A 475 -2.74 -7.21 7.82
N PRO A 476 -2.62 -6.25 6.89
CA PRO A 476 -2.99 -6.48 5.50
C PRO A 476 -2.11 -7.53 4.81
N VAL A 477 -2.74 -8.28 3.92
CA VAL A 477 -2.08 -9.14 2.94
C VAL A 477 -1.59 -8.27 1.78
N ALA A 478 -0.33 -8.42 1.38
CA ALA A 478 0.21 -7.81 0.17
C ALA A 478 0.29 -8.83 -0.96
N ALA A 479 0.44 -8.34 -2.20
CA ALA A 479 0.80 -9.21 -3.31
C ALA A 479 2.13 -9.93 -3.07
N VAL A 480 2.26 -11.14 -3.60
CA VAL A 480 3.51 -11.90 -3.63
C VAL A 480 4.14 -11.72 -5.00
N VAL A 481 5.28 -11.05 -5.01
CA VAL A 481 6.09 -10.80 -6.21
C VAL A 481 7.48 -11.45 -6.05
N THR A 482 8.25 -11.51 -7.12
CA THR A 482 9.64 -11.96 -7.05
C THR A 482 10.41 -11.12 -6.03
N GLY A 483 11.01 -11.78 -5.04
CA GLY A 483 11.74 -11.12 -3.94
C GLY A 483 10.91 -10.80 -2.69
N SER A 484 9.61 -11.10 -2.66
CA SER A 484 8.81 -10.98 -1.43
C SER A 484 9.39 -11.82 -0.29
N GLY A 485 9.44 -11.24 0.92
CA GLY A 485 9.92 -11.95 2.11
C GLY A 485 8.96 -13.04 2.60
N PRO A 486 9.44 -14.07 3.33
CA PRO A 486 8.61 -15.17 3.84
C PRO A 486 7.44 -14.71 4.71
N ALA A 487 7.62 -13.63 5.48
CA ALA A 487 6.56 -13.06 6.32
C ALA A 487 5.35 -12.59 5.50
N ASN A 488 5.58 -12.02 4.31
CA ASN A 488 4.50 -11.58 3.44
C ASN A 488 3.70 -12.76 2.88
N VAL A 489 4.40 -13.81 2.45
CA VAL A 489 3.78 -15.04 1.95
C VAL A 489 2.97 -15.71 3.07
N ALA A 490 3.53 -15.81 4.28
CA ALA A 490 2.86 -16.39 5.44
C ALA A 490 1.57 -15.65 5.82
N ARG A 491 1.52 -14.31 5.71
CA ARG A 491 0.28 -13.55 5.93
C ARG A 491 -0.81 -13.93 4.94
N GLY A 492 -0.49 -14.03 3.65
CA GLY A 492 -1.45 -14.47 2.63
C GLY A 492 -1.93 -15.90 2.85
N GLN A 493 -1.02 -16.81 3.18
CA GLN A 493 -1.32 -18.20 3.53
C GLN A 493 -2.26 -18.30 4.74
N GLN A 494 -1.97 -17.57 5.82
CA GLN A 494 -2.81 -17.57 7.01
C GLN A 494 -4.21 -17.02 6.71
N ARG A 495 -4.30 -15.92 5.93
CA ARG A 495 -5.60 -15.36 5.55
C ARG A 495 -6.46 -16.33 4.74
N LEU A 496 -5.84 -17.10 3.85
CA LEU A 496 -6.52 -18.16 3.10
C LEU A 496 -7.04 -19.26 4.04
N LEU A 497 -6.21 -19.75 4.97
CA LEU A 497 -6.61 -20.75 5.97
C LEU A 497 -7.77 -20.25 6.84
N ASP A 498 -7.69 -19.02 7.32
CA ASP A 498 -8.74 -18.44 8.16
C ASP A 498 -10.08 -18.40 7.42
N LEU A 499 -10.04 -18.01 6.13
CA LEU A 499 -11.20 -17.98 5.22
C LEU A 499 -11.66 -19.37 4.74
N GLY A 500 -10.95 -20.45 5.13
CA GLY A 500 -11.32 -21.82 4.80
C GLY A 500 -10.80 -22.31 3.45
N PHE A 501 -9.85 -21.63 2.80
CA PHE A 501 -9.19 -22.12 1.60
C PHE A 501 -7.98 -22.97 2.00
N TRP A 502 -8.03 -24.26 1.72
CA TRP A 502 -7.07 -25.19 2.30
C TRP A 502 -5.70 -25.13 1.61
N LEU A 503 -4.66 -25.10 2.44
CA LEU A 503 -3.27 -25.37 2.10
C LEU A 503 -2.59 -26.06 3.28
N ALA A 504 -1.39 -26.62 3.06
CA ALA A 504 -0.69 -27.41 4.07
C ALA A 504 -0.26 -26.61 5.31
N GLY A 505 -0.02 -25.30 5.18
CA GLY A 505 0.38 -24.44 6.29
C GLY A 505 0.81 -23.04 5.81
N ALA A 506 1.05 -22.15 6.78
CA ALA A 506 1.56 -20.80 6.56
C ALA A 506 3.07 -20.72 6.87
N ASP A 507 3.88 -21.35 6.01
CA ASP A 507 5.32 -21.52 6.17
C ASP A 507 6.18 -20.40 5.52
N GLY A 508 5.54 -19.44 4.85
CA GLY A 508 6.21 -18.38 4.11
C GLY A 508 6.78 -18.81 2.75
N SER A 509 6.51 -20.04 2.30
CA SER A 509 6.95 -20.57 1.01
C SER A 509 5.77 -20.66 0.02
N PHE A 510 5.90 -20.02 -1.14
CA PHE A 510 4.85 -20.05 -2.16
C PHE A 510 4.89 -21.36 -2.97
N GLY A 511 4.49 -22.46 -2.35
CA GLY A 511 4.48 -23.80 -2.93
C GLY A 511 3.19 -24.17 -3.67
N VAL A 512 3.07 -25.46 -4.05
CA VAL A 512 1.92 -26.01 -4.79
C VAL A 512 0.61 -25.79 -4.05
N THR A 513 0.54 -26.10 -2.76
CA THR A 513 -0.71 -25.96 -1.97
C THR A 513 -1.12 -24.50 -1.84
N THR A 514 -0.18 -23.57 -1.63
CA THR A 514 -0.43 -22.13 -1.64
C THR A 514 -1.02 -21.68 -2.98
N ARG A 515 -0.42 -22.08 -4.10
CA ARG A 515 -0.92 -21.76 -5.45
C ARG A 515 -2.35 -22.25 -5.66
N GLN A 516 -2.66 -23.46 -5.20
CA GLN A 516 -4.00 -24.04 -5.35
C GLN A 516 -5.04 -23.38 -4.43
N ALA A 517 -4.66 -23.00 -3.21
CA ALA A 517 -5.52 -22.24 -2.31
C ALA A 517 -5.85 -20.86 -2.87
N VAL A 518 -4.84 -20.17 -3.41
CA VAL A 518 -5.03 -18.89 -4.12
C VAL A 518 -5.97 -19.07 -5.31
N MET A 519 -5.76 -20.11 -6.12
CA MET A 519 -6.64 -20.41 -7.26
C MET A 519 -8.08 -20.70 -6.83
N ALA A 520 -8.28 -21.46 -5.75
CA ALA A 520 -9.60 -21.72 -5.19
C ALA A 520 -10.28 -20.43 -4.71
N PHE A 521 -9.53 -19.55 -4.03
CA PHE A 521 -10.01 -18.25 -3.60
C PHE A 521 -10.38 -17.34 -4.78
N GLN A 522 -9.58 -17.34 -5.83
CA GLN A 522 -9.85 -16.57 -7.05
C GLN A 522 -11.12 -17.05 -7.74
N LYS A 523 -11.27 -18.37 -7.94
CA LYS A 523 -12.49 -18.99 -8.48
C LYS A 523 -13.72 -18.57 -7.67
N TRP A 524 -13.66 -18.76 -6.35
CA TRP A 524 -14.77 -18.38 -5.46
C TRP A 524 -15.08 -16.88 -5.48
N SER A 525 -14.05 -16.04 -5.65
CA SER A 525 -14.21 -14.57 -5.68
C SER A 525 -14.60 -14.01 -7.05
N GLY A 526 -14.72 -14.85 -8.09
CA GLY A 526 -14.96 -14.39 -9.47
C GLY A 526 -13.75 -13.68 -10.09
N LEU A 527 -12.54 -13.92 -9.58
CA LEU A 527 -11.30 -13.38 -10.12
C LEU A 527 -10.67 -14.34 -11.15
N PRO A 528 -9.82 -13.83 -12.07
CA PRO A 528 -9.01 -14.70 -12.92
C PRO A 528 -8.18 -15.69 -12.08
N ALA A 529 -8.45 -16.99 -12.25
CA ALA A 529 -7.88 -18.07 -11.46
C ALA A 529 -6.44 -18.42 -11.91
N SER A 530 -5.50 -17.50 -11.72
CA SER A 530 -4.08 -17.64 -12.09
C SER A 530 -3.27 -18.47 -11.09
N GLY A 531 -3.73 -18.58 -9.84
CA GLY A 531 -2.98 -19.13 -8.72
C GLY A 531 -1.84 -18.23 -8.21
N ASN A 532 -1.71 -17.00 -8.74
CA ASN A 532 -0.76 -16.00 -8.25
C ASN A 532 -1.45 -15.05 -7.27
N LEU A 533 -0.82 -14.75 -6.14
CA LEU A 533 -1.32 -13.75 -5.19
C LEU A 533 -0.90 -12.35 -5.68
N ASP A 534 -1.62 -11.81 -6.65
CA ASP A 534 -1.41 -10.46 -7.17
C ASP A 534 -2.13 -9.37 -6.34
N GLU A 535 -2.00 -8.10 -6.75
CA GLU A 535 -2.56 -6.96 -6.00
C GLU A 535 -4.09 -7.02 -5.90
N VAL A 536 -4.77 -7.47 -6.97
CA VAL A 536 -6.24 -7.62 -7.00
C VAL A 536 -6.67 -8.74 -6.05
N THR A 537 -5.95 -9.85 -6.05
CA THR A 537 -6.19 -10.98 -5.15
C THR A 537 -5.92 -10.59 -3.70
N ALA A 538 -4.84 -9.86 -3.41
CA ALA A 538 -4.51 -9.38 -2.08
C ALA A 538 -5.56 -8.40 -1.55
N ALA A 539 -5.98 -7.43 -2.36
CA ALA A 539 -7.07 -6.50 -2.02
C ALA A 539 -8.38 -7.25 -1.73
N ARG A 540 -8.69 -8.29 -2.51
CA ARG A 540 -9.87 -9.12 -2.25
C ARG A 540 -9.75 -9.91 -0.94
N LEU A 541 -8.59 -10.49 -0.62
CA LEU A 541 -8.36 -11.19 0.66
C LEU A 541 -8.51 -10.29 1.88
N ASN A 542 -8.13 -9.02 1.75
CA ASN A 542 -8.26 -8.02 2.81
C ASN A 542 -9.69 -7.52 3.03
N THR A 543 -10.53 -7.58 1.99
CA THR A 543 -11.91 -7.05 2.02
C THR A 543 -12.96 -8.12 2.22
N VAL A 544 -12.69 -9.38 1.86
CA VAL A 544 -13.57 -10.51 2.20
C VAL A 544 -13.52 -10.75 3.69
N GLN A 545 -14.68 -10.71 4.34
CA GLN A 545 -14.78 -10.84 5.80
C GLN A 545 -15.31 -12.19 6.27
N CYS A 546 -15.89 -13.01 5.40
CA CYS A 546 -16.61 -14.22 5.78
C CYS A 546 -16.14 -15.44 4.99
N ARG A 547 -16.25 -16.61 5.62
CA ARG A 547 -16.02 -17.88 4.94
C ARG A 547 -17.07 -18.13 3.85
N PRO A 548 -16.74 -18.88 2.78
CA PRO A 548 -17.70 -19.32 1.79
C PRO A 548 -18.88 -20.07 2.41
N THR A 549 -20.11 -19.73 1.98
CA THR A 549 -21.32 -20.48 2.31
C THR A 549 -21.63 -21.48 1.21
N THR A 550 -22.00 -22.70 1.56
CA THR A 550 -22.25 -23.78 0.59
C THR A 550 -23.72 -23.96 0.24
N GLY A 551 -24.64 -23.46 1.09
CA GLY A 551 -26.09 -23.62 0.92
C GLY A 551 -26.59 -25.04 1.17
N VAL A 552 -25.75 -25.92 1.72
CA VAL A 552 -26.09 -27.33 2.01
C VAL A 552 -25.88 -27.61 3.50
N SER A 553 -26.70 -28.50 4.06
CA SER A 553 -26.66 -28.90 5.48
C SER A 553 -25.98 -30.25 5.69
N GLY A 554 -25.42 -30.45 6.89
CA GLY A 554 -24.81 -31.71 7.32
C GLY A 554 -23.35 -31.86 6.91
N ASP A 555 -22.87 -33.09 6.98
CA ASP A 555 -21.47 -33.47 6.72
C ASP A 555 -21.36 -34.16 5.36
N LEU A 556 -20.67 -33.54 4.41
CA LEU A 556 -20.57 -34.03 3.04
C LEU A 556 -19.37 -33.45 2.30
N PHE A 557 -19.08 -34.00 1.12
CA PHE A 557 -18.20 -33.37 0.13
C PHE A 557 -19.05 -32.78 -1.00
N LEU A 558 -19.00 -31.47 -1.19
CA LEU A 558 -19.72 -30.77 -2.25
C LEU A 558 -18.75 -30.46 -3.39
N VAL A 559 -19.18 -30.70 -4.62
CA VAL A 559 -18.47 -30.29 -5.85
C VAL A 559 -19.37 -29.33 -6.60
N ASP A 560 -18.87 -28.12 -6.79
CA ASP A 560 -19.49 -27.07 -7.60
C ASP A 560 -18.76 -27.03 -8.95
N LYS A 561 -19.48 -27.41 -10.01
CA LYS A 561 -18.88 -27.49 -11.35
C LYS A 561 -18.79 -26.14 -12.03
N SER A 562 -19.69 -25.18 -11.78
CA SER A 562 -19.54 -23.84 -12.36
C SER A 562 -18.28 -23.16 -11.85
N ASP A 563 -18.04 -23.24 -10.55
CA ASP A 563 -16.86 -22.59 -9.95
C ASP A 563 -15.60 -23.46 -10.01
N GLN A 564 -15.74 -24.75 -10.34
CA GLN A 564 -14.68 -25.76 -10.24
C GLN A 564 -14.06 -25.75 -8.83
N LEU A 565 -14.92 -25.85 -7.82
CA LEU A 565 -14.57 -25.88 -6.39
C LEU A 565 -15.09 -27.14 -5.70
N GLY A 566 -14.27 -27.69 -4.81
CA GLY A 566 -14.65 -28.75 -3.89
C GLY A 566 -14.76 -28.19 -2.47
N PHE A 567 -15.77 -28.59 -1.71
CA PHE A 567 -15.98 -28.16 -0.34
C PHE A 567 -16.08 -29.37 0.58
N ILE A 568 -15.25 -29.40 1.61
CA ILE A 568 -15.45 -30.27 2.77
C ILE A 568 -16.41 -29.54 3.70
N VAL A 569 -17.62 -30.05 3.83
CA VAL A 569 -18.69 -29.44 4.62
C VAL A 569 -18.82 -30.18 5.95
N ARG A 570 -18.81 -29.43 7.05
CA ARG A 570 -19.07 -29.93 8.40
C ARG A 570 -20.11 -29.08 9.09
N ASN A 571 -21.12 -29.71 9.68
CA ASN A 571 -22.24 -29.04 10.33
C ASN A 571 -22.88 -27.95 9.43
N GLY A 572 -22.96 -28.22 8.12
CA GLY A 572 -23.49 -27.27 7.12
C GLY A 572 -22.60 -26.05 6.83
N ARG A 573 -21.32 -26.05 7.23
CA ARG A 573 -20.35 -24.99 6.94
C ARG A 573 -19.19 -25.53 6.11
N ALA A 574 -18.67 -24.73 5.17
CA ALA A 574 -17.41 -25.06 4.51
C ALA A 574 -16.29 -25.02 5.56
N GLU A 575 -15.78 -26.21 5.91
CA GLU A 575 -14.55 -26.33 6.69
C GLU A 575 -13.37 -25.96 5.79
N TRP A 576 -13.33 -26.59 4.61
CA TRP A 576 -12.30 -26.38 3.60
C TRP A 576 -12.88 -26.22 2.20
N VAL A 577 -12.29 -25.33 1.43
CA VAL A 577 -12.49 -25.12 0.01
C VAL A 577 -11.22 -25.51 -0.73
N LEU A 578 -11.39 -26.32 -1.76
CA LEU A 578 -10.33 -26.91 -2.57
C LEU A 578 -10.52 -26.48 -4.02
N ASN A 579 -9.41 -26.16 -4.69
CA ASN A 579 -9.41 -26.11 -6.14
C ASN A 579 -9.63 -27.53 -6.68
N VAL A 580 -10.61 -27.70 -7.56
CA VAL A 580 -10.85 -28.97 -8.25
C VAL A 580 -10.83 -28.79 -9.76
N SER A 581 -10.66 -29.89 -10.48
CA SER A 581 -10.85 -29.97 -11.92
C SER A 581 -11.69 -31.21 -12.24
N THR A 582 -12.91 -30.96 -12.74
CA THR A 582 -13.93 -31.97 -13.04
C THR A 582 -13.89 -32.39 -14.51
N GLY A 583 -14.87 -33.15 -14.97
CA GLY A 583 -15.03 -33.57 -16.36
C GLY A 583 -15.16 -32.39 -17.33
N GLY A 584 -14.40 -32.42 -18.43
CA GLY A 584 -14.32 -31.34 -19.42
C GLY A 584 -15.45 -31.29 -20.45
N ASP A 585 -16.44 -32.17 -20.37
CA ASP A 585 -17.55 -32.30 -21.33
C ASP A 585 -17.13 -32.54 -22.80
N TYR A 586 -15.89 -32.97 -23.03
CA TYR A 586 -15.39 -33.39 -24.34
C TYR A 586 -15.63 -34.87 -24.57
N ASP A 587 -15.75 -35.25 -25.85
CA ASP A 587 -15.81 -36.64 -26.26
C ASP A 587 -14.43 -37.29 -26.19
N TYR A 588 -14.38 -38.54 -25.73
CA TYR A 588 -13.16 -39.33 -25.66
C TYR A 588 -13.44 -40.81 -25.93
N THR A 589 -12.39 -41.60 -26.12
CA THR A 589 -12.50 -43.05 -26.24
C THR A 589 -11.61 -43.75 -25.24
N TRP A 590 -12.07 -44.88 -24.70
CA TRP A 590 -11.27 -45.71 -23.79
C TRP A 590 -11.34 -47.19 -24.15
N ARG A 591 -10.39 -47.99 -23.65
CA ARG A 591 -10.32 -49.43 -23.95
C ARG A 591 -10.97 -50.27 -22.85
N ASP A 592 -11.94 -51.09 -23.22
CA ASP A 592 -12.52 -52.09 -22.29
C ASP A 592 -11.52 -53.21 -21.95
N SER A 593 -11.91 -54.11 -21.04
CA SER A 593 -11.07 -55.25 -20.63
C SER A 593 -10.79 -56.26 -21.75
N ARG A 594 -11.49 -56.16 -22.89
CA ARG A 594 -11.31 -56.97 -24.10
C ARG A 594 -10.53 -56.22 -25.20
N GLY A 595 -10.11 -54.98 -24.93
CA GLY A 595 -9.34 -54.14 -25.84
C GLY A 595 -10.17 -53.29 -26.82
N ASN A 596 -11.50 -53.33 -26.76
CA ASN A 596 -12.38 -52.57 -27.65
C ASN A 596 -12.37 -51.08 -27.29
N LEU A 597 -12.37 -50.21 -28.29
CA LEU A 597 -12.51 -48.77 -28.10
C LEU A 597 -13.98 -48.41 -27.89
N ILE A 598 -14.28 -47.82 -26.74
CA ILE A 598 -15.61 -47.38 -26.33
C ILE A 598 -15.64 -45.85 -26.36
N PRO A 599 -16.50 -45.22 -27.18
CA PRO A 599 -16.73 -43.78 -27.12
C PRO A 599 -17.50 -43.40 -25.84
N ASP A 600 -17.13 -42.29 -25.23
CA ASP A 600 -17.74 -41.78 -24.01
C ASP A 600 -17.56 -40.26 -23.90
N LYS A 601 -18.27 -39.62 -22.96
CA LYS A 601 -18.23 -38.17 -22.73
C LYS A 601 -17.69 -37.85 -21.34
N ALA A 602 -16.79 -36.88 -21.26
CA ALA A 602 -16.07 -36.53 -20.03
C ALA A 602 -16.96 -35.75 -19.03
N VAL A 603 -17.99 -36.40 -18.49
CA VAL A 603 -19.01 -35.78 -17.62
C VAL A 603 -18.78 -36.19 -16.17
N THR A 604 -18.77 -35.22 -15.26
CA THR A 604 -18.95 -35.47 -13.83
C THR A 604 -20.45 -35.44 -13.50
N PRO A 605 -21.07 -36.59 -13.13
CA PRO A 605 -22.52 -36.65 -12.93
C PRO A 605 -22.99 -35.79 -11.75
N THR A 606 -23.96 -34.92 -12.00
CA THR A 606 -24.64 -34.13 -10.97
C THR A 606 -25.55 -35.01 -10.11
N GLY A 607 -25.89 -34.53 -8.91
CA GLY A 607 -26.78 -35.21 -7.98
C GLY A 607 -26.16 -35.52 -6.61
N THR A 608 -26.93 -36.20 -5.76
CA THR A 608 -26.49 -36.66 -4.45
C THR A 608 -26.10 -38.13 -4.51
N HIS A 609 -24.86 -38.41 -4.15
CA HIS A 609 -24.21 -39.72 -4.24
C HIS A 609 -23.66 -40.14 -2.87
N ARG A 610 -23.12 -41.36 -2.80
CA ARG A 610 -22.43 -41.86 -1.60
C ARG A 610 -21.11 -42.50 -1.95
N VAL A 611 -20.09 -42.26 -1.13
CA VAL A 611 -18.82 -42.98 -1.24
C VAL A 611 -19.09 -44.47 -1.07
N TYR A 612 -18.84 -45.26 -2.11
CA TYR A 612 -19.17 -46.69 -2.14
C TYR A 612 -17.93 -47.59 -2.28
N ARG A 613 -16.76 -47.00 -2.58
CA ARG A 613 -15.48 -47.73 -2.66
C ARG A 613 -14.33 -46.75 -2.44
N VAL A 614 -13.31 -47.19 -1.70
CA VAL A 614 -12.11 -46.40 -1.41
C VAL A 614 -10.86 -47.25 -1.62
N HIS A 615 -9.78 -46.65 -2.09
CA HIS A 615 -8.48 -47.32 -2.22
C HIS A 615 -7.39 -46.41 -1.66
N ASP A 616 -6.75 -46.85 -0.57
CA ASP A 616 -5.72 -46.08 0.13
C ASP A 616 -4.30 -46.42 -0.36
N GLU A 617 -4.13 -46.43 -1.68
CA GLU A 617 -2.84 -46.75 -2.30
C GLU A 617 -2.41 -45.59 -3.20
N PRO A 618 -1.11 -45.25 -3.22
CA PRO A 618 -0.59 -44.14 -4.04
C PRO A 618 -0.73 -44.40 -5.53
N ARG A 619 -1.08 -45.62 -5.94
CA ARG A 619 -1.34 -45.99 -7.32
C ARG A 619 -2.52 -46.94 -7.39
N TYR A 620 -3.59 -46.49 -8.03
CA TYR A 620 -4.70 -47.33 -8.47
C TYR A 620 -4.82 -47.27 -9.99
N ASP A 621 -4.58 -48.38 -10.69
CA ASP A 621 -4.70 -48.45 -12.14
C ASP A 621 -6.19 -48.55 -12.54
N GLY A 622 -6.79 -47.42 -12.91
CA GLY A 622 -8.14 -47.35 -13.45
C GLY A 622 -8.17 -47.48 -14.98
N SER A 623 -9.36 -47.69 -15.55
CA SER A 623 -9.57 -47.86 -17.00
C SER A 623 -9.12 -46.67 -17.85
N LEU A 624 -8.98 -45.48 -17.24
CA LEU A 624 -8.62 -44.22 -17.90
C LEU A 624 -7.26 -43.66 -17.45
N GLY A 625 -6.52 -44.41 -16.64
CA GLY A 625 -5.23 -44.01 -16.09
C GLY A 625 -5.13 -44.22 -14.58
N VAL A 626 -3.99 -43.78 -14.04
CA VAL A 626 -3.66 -43.94 -12.63
C VAL A 626 -4.38 -42.90 -11.78
N LEU A 627 -5.05 -43.36 -10.73
CA LEU A 627 -5.66 -42.53 -9.70
C LEU A 627 -4.82 -42.60 -8.42
N TYR A 628 -4.57 -41.45 -7.79
CA TYR A 628 -3.87 -41.38 -6.51
C TYR A 628 -4.89 -41.40 -5.36
N ARG A 629 -4.88 -42.49 -4.58
CA ARG A 629 -5.72 -42.72 -3.39
C ARG A 629 -7.22 -42.39 -3.60
N PRO A 630 -7.92 -42.96 -4.60
CA PRO A 630 -9.27 -42.53 -4.99
C PRO A 630 -10.38 -42.92 -3.98
N ARG A 631 -11.41 -42.06 -3.88
CA ARG A 631 -12.69 -42.34 -3.22
C ARG A 631 -13.84 -42.23 -4.23
N PHE A 632 -14.41 -43.38 -4.61
CA PHE A 632 -15.44 -43.52 -5.63
C PHE A 632 -16.83 -43.25 -5.06
N PHE A 633 -17.65 -42.50 -5.80
CA PHE A 633 -19.00 -42.12 -5.35
C PHE A 633 -20.12 -42.41 -6.34
N VAL A 634 -19.84 -42.52 -7.65
CA VAL A 634 -20.85 -42.91 -8.65
C VAL A 634 -20.19 -43.57 -9.86
N GLY A 635 -20.64 -44.78 -10.23
CA GLY A 635 -20.01 -45.51 -11.34
C GLY A 635 -18.49 -45.58 -11.20
N GLY A 636 -17.73 -45.26 -12.25
CA GLY A 636 -16.26 -45.16 -12.20
C GLY A 636 -15.69 -43.83 -11.67
N VAL A 637 -16.53 -42.89 -11.26
CA VAL A 637 -16.15 -41.52 -10.90
C VAL A 637 -15.72 -41.43 -9.43
N ALA A 638 -14.57 -40.80 -9.20
CA ALA A 638 -13.97 -40.63 -7.88
C ALA A 638 -13.47 -39.21 -7.64
N VAL A 639 -13.38 -38.82 -6.38
CA VAL A 639 -12.44 -37.78 -5.93
C VAL A 639 -11.07 -38.44 -5.74
N HIS A 640 -10.03 -37.88 -6.34
CA HIS A 640 -8.67 -38.43 -6.25
C HIS A 640 -7.58 -37.37 -6.41
N GLY A 641 -6.38 -37.70 -5.92
CA GLY A 641 -5.20 -36.88 -6.13
C GLY A 641 -4.72 -36.90 -7.58
N ALA A 642 -4.24 -35.78 -8.07
CA ALA A 642 -3.57 -35.63 -9.35
C ALA A 642 -2.35 -34.70 -9.24
N PRO A 643 -1.30 -34.94 -10.06
CA PRO A 643 -0.15 -34.03 -10.15
C PRO A 643 -0.51 -32.68 -10.81
N SER A 644 -1.63 -32.62 -11.54
CA SER A 644 -2.11 -31.41 -12.19
C SER A 644 -3.61 -31.23 -11.95
N VAL A 645 -3.98 -30.06 -11.44
CA VAL A 645 -5.36 -29.64 -11.20
C VAL A 645 -5.50 -28.20 -11.73
N PRO A 646 -5.84 -28.05 -13.02
CA PRO A 646 -5.89 -26.74 -13.66
C PRO A 646 -7.11 -25.92 -13.21
N ASN A 647 -7.18 -24.67 -13.67
CA ASN A 647 -8.29 -23.77 -13.37
C ASN A 647 -9.56 -24.05 -14.19
N TYR A 648 -9.53 -25.00 -15.13
CA TYR A 648 -10.66 -25.43 -15.95
C TYR A 648 -10.97 -26.93 -15.74
N PRO A 649 -12.17 -27.41 -16.11
CA PRO A 649 -12.50 -28.84 -16.07
C PRO A 649 -11.69 -29.62 -17.13
N ALA A 650 -10.86 -30.57 -16.69
CA ALA A 650 -9.86 -31.23 -17.54
C ALA A 650 -9.81 -32.75 -17.38
N SER A 651 -10.67 -33.34 -16.56
CA SER A 651 -10.71 -34.79 -16.35
C SER A 651 -11.64 -35.47 -17.36
N HIS A 652 -11.64 -36.80 -17.36
CA HIS A 652 -12.61 -37.63 -18.10
C HIS A 652 -13.91 -37.89 -17.30
N GLY A 653 -14.13 -37.18 -16.19
CA GLY A 653 -15.32 -37.33 -15.34
C GLY A 653 -15.02 -37.33 -13.84
N CYS A 654 -13.83 -37.79 -13.42
CA CYS A 654 -13.38 -37.72 -12.03
C CYS A 654 -13.19 -36.28 -11.52
N VAL A 655 -13.18 -36.12 -10.21
CA VAL A 655 -12.92 -34.83 -9.56
C VAL A 655 -11.48 -34.84 -9.06
N ARG A 656 -10.60 -34.12 -9.77
CA ARG A 656 -9.18 -34.04 -9.41
C ARG A 656 -8.99 -33.02 -8.28
N VAL A 657 -8.30 -33.43 -7.22
CA VAL A 657 -7.67 -32.56 -6.21
C VAL A 657 -6.16 -32.77 -6.27
N THR A 658 -5.35 -31.93 -5.61
CA THR A 658 -3.90 -32.23 -5.54
C THR A 658 -3.64 -33.47 -4.69
N ASN A 659 -2.51 -34.15 -4.92
CA ASN A 659 -2.11 -35.28 -4.08
C ASN A 659 -2.08 -34.89 -2.60
N GLN A 660 -1.55 -33.71 -2.26
CA GLN A 660 -1.50 -33.21 -0.88
C GLN A 660 -2.90 -32.97 -0.28
N ALA A 661 -3.84 -32.45 -1.08
CA ALA A 661 -5.23 -32.30 -0.62
C ALA A 661 -5.89 -33.67 -0.44
N MET A 662 -5.59 -34.64 -1.31
CA MET A 662 -6.07 -36.02 -1.16
C MET A 662 -5.47 -36.69 0.09
N ASP A 663 -4.19 -36.46 0.37
CA ASP A 663 -3.54 -36.93 1.59
C ASP A 663 -4.21 -36.37 2.84
N MET A 664 -4.56 -35.08 2.82
CA MET A 664 -5.35 -34.47 3.90
C MET A 664 -6.74 -35.09 4.01
N ILE A 665 -7.46 -35.33 2.91
CA ILE A 665 -8.77 -35.98 2.92
C ILE A 665 -8.69 -37.38 3.55
N TRP A 666 -7.61 -38.12 3.29
CA TRP A 666 -7.40 -39.42 3.92
C TRP A 666 -7.00 -39.31 5.39
N ALA A 667 -6.05 -38.43 5.73
CA ALA A 667 -5.53 -38.28 7.08
C ALA A 667 -6.60 -37.79 8.07
N THR A 668 -7.54 -36.96 7.60
CA THR A 668 -8.65 -36.44 8.41
C THR A 668 -9.94 -37.26 8.25
N ASP A 669 -9.89 -38.33 7.46
CA ASP A 669 -11.04 -39.09 6.98
C ASP A 669 -12.21 -38.20 6.55
N ALA A 670 -11.92 -37.19 5.73
CA ALA A 670 -12.88 -36.15 5.39
C ALA A 670 -14.02 -36.61 4.44
N MET A 671 -13.88 -37.79 3.85
CA MET A 671 -14.85 -38.38 2.92
C MET A 671 -15.07 -39.88 3.20
N PRO A 672 -15.49 -40.28 4.41
CA PRO A 672 -15.50 -41.69 4.81
C PRO A 672 -16.38 -42.55 3.91
N MET A 673 -16.18 -43.87 3.97
CA MET A 673 -17.09 -44.81 3.31
C MET A 673 -18.55 -44.52 3.71
N ARG A 674 -19.48 -44.57 2.75
CA ARG A 674 -20.91 -44.21 2.89
C ARG A 674 -21.23 -42.72 3.11
N SER A 675 -20.22 -41.85 3.21
CA SER A 675 -20.44 -40.40 3.29
C SER A 675 -21.09 -39.84 2.04
N THR A 676 -21.81 -38.73 2.20
CA THR A 676 -22.53 -38.06 1.13
C THR A 676 -21.58 -37.25 0.25
N VAL A 677 -21.75 -37.36 -1.08
CA VAL A 677 -21.09 -36.50 -2.06
C VAL A 677 -22.18 -35.80 -2.87
N VAL A 678 -22.17 -34.47 -2.92
CA VAL A 678 -23.11 -33.69 -3.74
C VAL A 678 -22.33 -33.09 -4.89
N VAL A 679 -22.81 -33.26 -6.11
CA VAL A 679 -22.26 -32.59 -7.30
C VAL A 679 -23.35 -31.71 -7.89
N ARG A 680 -23.07 -30.43 -8.07
CA ARG A 680 -23.99 -29.46 -8.70
C ARG A 680 -23.30 -28.70 -9.83
N ASP A 681 -24.14 -28.11 -10.67
CA ASP A 681 -23.72 -27.10 -11.63
C ASP A 681 -23.68 -25.73 -10.98
#